data_AF-A0AAJ0PZ74-F1
#
_entry.id   AF-A0AAJ0PZ74-F1
#
_cell.length_a   1.000
_cell.length_b   1.000
_cell.length_c   1.000
_cell.angle_alpha   90.00
_cell.angle_beta   90.00
_cell.angle_gamma   90.00
#
_symmetry.space_group_name_H-M   'P 1'
#
loop_
_entity.id
_entity.type
_entity.pdbx_description
1 polymer ?
#
loop_
_entity_poly.entity_id
_entity_poly.type
_entity_poly.pdbx_seq_one_letter_code
_entity_poly.pdbx_strand_id
1 'polypeptide(L)'
;MLAGAEADWAGNDEAKWPRVLEPTSYTTTWTHDATGAWLTQTDAKGNVQACAHDVAGQLARNSLTLAGGGTAQPVLRSIEYSAAGQVLSETAGNSMVSTYEYEPETQRLTRLTVTRPAQAGRARVLQDLHYIYDPVGNVLSVHDDAQATTYWRNQQVDSTRIYTYDALYQLMSATGREAVQRGPQGAALPLPTIPLPNDNSVYTNYARTYTYDRGGNLTGIQHRGAASYSYIQAIVVSDRSNHALQQNAEGTIVPADVDDGTWFDAAGNQQVLLPDRTQPLAWNGRNRLAGVTLVQRDGGIDDRETYQYGADGMRARKRTTTHTSGTTRTAEAIVLPGLTLRVTRSDDGQTVKVVEALQEVRLDAGRAGARALHWETGLPAGLANDALRFSHGDLIGSVGLELDAQADLISREEYYPYGGTAVWTARSQAETDTKYVRYSGMERDATGLYDYGWRSYQPWLGRWLNPDPAGAIDGQNLYRMVANRPIILRDSLGLAPQPLDDEHSYAQLANAFRVGDIVYGLDVPRKNALFVLKNQGFSRVGGNFTQNGKPLRWIKSIMPKSWRSPKRNILTQNDITNAVWNQERPNDYTEDREISKNLHDSARAISFKNFLESHGRYNVKNDPLTKRHPLDAVEIFKKTSKAGLEFQILKRKMVVHFVVDVIEENIEVVAKKEKGYGQSITSSELRWLYRHRELWQIKKYVNFWKEDGLVDQDKFFSRCEWSAYQPKNRGAKENKINQ
;
A
#
# COMPACT_ATOMS: atom_id res chain seq x y z
N MET A 1 -14.49 -20.17 5.98
CA MET A 1 -13.28 -20.39 5.16
C MET A 1 -13.53 -21.54 4.19
N LEU A 2 -12.78 -21.68 3.09
CA LEU A 2 -12.87 -22.86 2.22
C LEU A 2 -12.30 -24.08 2.93
N ALA A 3 -12.99 -25.23 2.83
CA ALA A 3 -12.49 -26.50 3.32
C ALA A 3 -11.38 -27.08 2.43
N GLY A 4 -11.41 -26.76 1.13
CA GLY A 4 -10.41 -27.15 0.13
C GLY A 4 -9.44 -26.03 -0.27
N ALA A 5 -8.58 -26.31 -1.26
CA ALA A 5 -7.58 -25.37 -1.75
C ALA A 5 -8.13 -24.30 -2.72
N GLU A 6 -9.17 -24.63 -3.49
CA GLU A 6 -9.76 -23.73 -4.49
C GLU A 6 -11.27 -23.54 -4.29
N ALA A 7 -11.76 -22.38 -4.71
CA ALA A 7 -13.18 -22.05 -4.69
C ALA A 7 -13.83 -22.50 -6.00
N ASP A 8 -14.72 -23.48 -5.94
CA ASP A 8 -15.61 -23.83 -7.03
C ASP A 8 -17.07 -23.78 -6.56
N TRP A 9 -17.79 -22.75 -7.02
CA TRP A 9 -19.20 -22.49 -6.71
C TRP A 9 -20.10 -22.98 -7.85
N ALA A 10 -19.93 -24.24 -8.26
CA ALA A 10 -20.64 -24.79 -9.41
C ALA A 10 -22.17 -24.77 -9.25
N GLY A 11 -22.87 -24.53 -10.37
CA GLY A 11 -24.33 -24.52 -10.44
C GLY A 11 -24.97 -23.24 -9.90
N ASN A 12 -26.29 -23.27 -9.77
CA ASN A 12 -27.14 -22.16 -9.31
C ASN A 12 -27.92 -22.50 -8.02
N ASP A 13 -27.58 -23.60 -7.38
CA ASP A 13 -28.23 -24.10 -6.17
C ASP A 13 -27.41 -23.66 -4.95
N GLU A 14 -27.72 -22.47 -4.42
CA GLU A 14 -26.99 -21.85 -3.31
C GLU A 14 -26.95 -22.74 -2.06
N ALA A 15 -27.93 -23.64 -1.89
CA ALA A 15 -27.97 -24.57 -0.75
C ALA A 15 -26.83 -25.61 -0.78
N LYS A 16 -26.15 -25.80 -1.93
CA LYS A 16 -24.99 -26.69 -2.06
C LYS A 16 -23.67 -26.00 -1.71
N TRP A 17 -23.59 -24.68 -1.84
CA TRP A 17 -22.36 -23.91 -1.62
C TRP A 17 -21.81 -24.02 -0.18
N PRO A 18 -22.62 -24.04 0.89
CA PRO A 18 -22.10 -24.25 2.24
C PRO A 18 -21.30 -25.56 2.43
N ARG A 19 -21.48 -26.57 1.56
CA ARG A 19 -20.75 -27.85 1.66
C ARG A 19 -19.26 -27.73 1.36
N VAL A 20 -18.81 -26.67 0.67
CA VAL A 20 -17.37 -26.42 0.42
C VAL A 20 -16.74 -25.49 1.45
N LEU A 21 -17.51 -25.04 2.45
CA LEU A 21 -17.07 -24.19 3.55
C LEU A 21 -16.78 -25.02 4.80
N GLU A 22 -15.82 -24.55 5.60
CA GLU A 22 -15.70 -24.98 6.99
C GLU A 22 -16.93 -24.53 7.79
N PRO A 23 -17.37 -25.31 8.80
CA PRO A 23 -18.57 -25.02 9.57
C PRO A 23 -18.43 -23.80 10.50
N THR A 24 -17.20 -23.38 10.78
CA THR A 24 -16.93 -22.26 11.69
C THR A 24 -17.18 -20.93 11.01
N SER A 25 -18.03 -20.11 11.63
CA SER A 25 -18.29 -18.72 11.23
C SER A 25 -17.51 -17.75 12.12
N TYR A 26 -16.99 -16.68 11.52
CA TYR A 26 -16.27 -15.61 12.21
C TYR A 26 -17.01 -14.30 11.97
N THR A 27 -17.62 -13.73 13.01
CA THR A 27 -18.45 -12.53 12.90
C THR A 27 -17.74 -11.36 13.56
N THR A 28 -17.46 -10.30 12.80
CA THR A 28 -17.01 -9.01 13.33
C THR A 28 -18.16 -8.02 13.26
N THR A 29 -18.36 -7.20 14.29
CA THR A 29 -19.35 -6.13 14.29
C THR A 29 -18.69 -4.77 14.53
N TRP A 30 -19.27 -3.73 13.95
CA TRP A 30 -18.80 -2.36 14.06
C TRP A 30 -19.94 -1.43 14.46
N THR A 31 -19.61 -0.38 15.20
CA THR A 31 -20.49 0.77 15.38
C THR A 31 -19.82 2.01 14.80
N HIS A 32 -20.61 2.99 14.39
CA HIS A 32 -20.12 4.20 13.74
C HIS A 32 -20.84 5.44 14.30
N ASP A 33 -20.19 6.59 14.21
CA ASP A 33 -20.81 7.87 14.44
C ASP A 33 -21.61 8.36 13.21
N ALA A 34 -22.19 9.56 13.30
CA ALA A 34 -22.99 10.14 12.23
C ALA A 34 -22.20 10.48 10.95
N THR A 35 -20.87 10.55 11.03
CA THR A 35 -19.97 10.79 9.89
C THR A 35 -19.55 9.50 9.18
N GLY A 36 -19.79 8.34 9.82
CA GLY A 36 -19.34 7.03 9.35
C GLY A 36 -17.98 6.61 9.94
N ALA A 37 -17.34 7.44 10.78
CA ALA A 37 -16.15 7.03 11.51
C ALA A 37 -16.52 5.91 12.52
N TRP A 38 -15.72 4.85 12.57
CA TRP A 38 -16.00 3.71 13.44
C TRP A 38 -15.76 4.10 14.90
N LEU A 39 -16.59 3.62 15.84
CA LEU A 39 -16.46 3.90 17.27
C LEU A 39 -16.08 2.66 18.06
N THR A 40 -16.69 1.52 17.72
CA THR A 40 -16.33 0.24 18.32
C THR A 40 -16.19 -0.83 17.25
N GLN A 41 -15.29 -1.78 17.51
CA GLN A 41 -15.12 -3.02 16.76
C GLN A 41 -15.19 -4.18 17.75
N THR A 42 -16.12 -5.10 17.58
CA THR A 42 -16.12 -6.38 18.29
C THR A 42 -15.63 -7.46 17.34
N ASP A 43 -14.49 -8.07 17.65
CA ASP A 43 -13.88 -9.11 16.83
C ASP A 43 -14.62 -10.46 16.92
N ALA A 44 -14.17 -11.44 16.12
CA ALA A 44 -14.80 -12.76 16.04
C ALA A 44 -14.70 -13.62 17.31
N LYS A 45 -13.93 -13.17 18.30
CA LYS A 45 -13.80 -13.81 19.62
C LYS A 45 -14.45 -12.99 20.73
N GLY A 46 -15.06 -11.84 20.41
CA GLY A 46 -15.77 -10.99 21.33
C GLY A 46 -14.90 -9.95 22.04
N ASN A 47 -13.65 -9.75 21.60
CA ASN A 47 -12.84 -8.65 22.11
C ASN A 47 -13.35 -7.34 21.49
N VAL A 48 -13.47 -6.29 22.30
CA VAL A 48 -14.03 -5.01 21.91
C VAL A 48 -12.94 -3.94 21.91
N GLN A 49 -12.69 -3.35 20.75
CA GLN A 49 -11.95 -2.10 20.63
C GLN A 49 -12.92 -0.93 20.63
N ALA A 50 -12.57 0.15 21.32
CA ALA A 50 -13.38 1.36 21.36
C ALA A 50 -12.49 2.59 21.22
N CYS A 51 -12.66 3.32 20.12
CA CYS A 51 -11.97 4.56 19.85
C CYS A 51 -12.86 5.77 20.08
N ALA A 52 -12.24 6.94 20.15
CA ALA A 52 -12.96 8.21 20.07
C ALA A 52 -12.15 9.18 19.20
N HIS A 53 -12.87 10.12 18.60
CA HIS A 53 -12.29 11.15 17.76
C HIS A 53 -12.33 12.51 18.45
N ASP A 54 -11.42 13.40 18.05
CA ASP A 54 -11.43 14.80 18.46
C ASP A 54 -12.46 15.62 17.68
N VAL A 55 -12.47 16.94 17.90
CA VAL A 55 -13.40 17.86 17.24
C VAL A 55 -13.15 17.98 15.71
N ALA A 56 -11.97 17.60 15.23
CA ALA A 56 -11.60 17.58 13.82
C ALA A 56 -11.90 16.22 13.15
N GLY A 57 -12.35 15.23 13.92
CA GLY A 57 -12.61 13.86 13.44
C GLY A 57 -11.35 12.99 13.36
N GLN A 58 -10.23 13.42 13.93
CA GLN A 58 -9.01 12.63 14.02
C GLN A 58 -9.07 11.69 15.24
N LEU A 59 -8.38 10.55 15.20
CA LEU A 59 -8.32 9.62 16.33
C LEU A 59 -7.80 10.37 17.57
N ALA A 60 -8.41 10.19 18.74
CA ALA A 60 -7.99 10.87 19.98
C ALA A 60 -7.57 9.89 21.07
N ARG A 61 -8.21 8.71 21.12
CA ARG A 61 -7.95 7.66 22.11
C ARG A 61 -8.48 6.33 21.60
N ASN A 62 -7.91 5.24 22.11
CA ASN A 62 -8.39 3.88 21.87
C ASN A 62 -8.21 3.00 23.12
N SER A 63 -9.09 2.02 23.27
CA SER A 63 -9.09 1.07 24.39
C SER A 63 -9.50 -0.33 23.94
N LEU A 64 -9.07 -1.33 24.70
CA LEU A 64 -9.38 -2.74 24.49
C LEU A 64 -10.12 -3.31 25.70
N THR A 65 -11.20 -4.03 25.47
CA THR A 65 -11.83 -4.92 26.43
C THR A 65 -11.77 -6.35 25.89
N LEU A 66 -11.02 -7.24 26.55
CA LEU A 66 -10.96 -8.65 26.16
C LEU A 66 -12.30 -9.36 26.45
N ALA A 67 -12.57 -10.41 25.68
CA ALA A 67 -13.76 -11.23 25.84
C ALA A 67 -13.84 -11.89 27.23
N GLY A 68 -15.06 -12.10 27.75
CA GLY A 68 -15.29 -12.70 29.08
C GLY A 68 -15.54 -11.71 30.22
N GLY A 69 -15.50 -10.40 29.93
CA GLY A 69 -15.77 -9.34 30.89
C GLY A 69 -14.50 -8.82 31.56
N GLY A 70 -14.40 -7.51 31.74
CA GLY A 70 -13.21 -6.86 32.28
C GLY A 70 -13.29 -5.34 32.20
N THR A 71 -12.29 -4.66 32.78
CA THR A 71 -12.15 -3.20 32.65
C THR A 71 -11.48 -2.87 31.33
N ALA A 72 -11.98 -1.88 30.60
CA ALA A 72 -11.35 -1.38 29.39
C ALA A 72 -9.92 -0.92 29.69
N GLN A 73 -8.96 -1.50 28.98
CA GLN A 73 -7.54 -1.17 29.08
C GLN A 73 -7.20 -0.11 28.03
N PRO A 74 -6.59 1.02 28.40
CA PRO A 74 -6.17 2.02 27.42
C PRO A 74 -5.10 1.44 26.50
N VAL A 75 -5.26 1.67 25.20
CA VAL A 75 -4.26 1.35 24.16
C VAL A 75 -3.57 2.64 23.73
N LEU A 76 -4.36 3.68 23.47
CA LEU A 76 -3.92 5.04 23.18
C LEU A 76 -4.65 5.99 24.14
N ARG A 77 -3.90 6.73 24.95
CA ARG A 77 -4.45 7.66 25.95
C ARG A 77 -4.72 9.03 25.36
N SER A 78 -3.82 9.51 24.53
CA SER A 78 -3.92 10.79 23.84
C SER A 78 -3.03 10.80 22.61
N ILE A 79 -3.39 11.62 21.64
CA ILE A 79 -2.61 11.90 20.44
C ILE A 79 -2.87 13.35 20.03
N GLU A 80 -1.83 14.02 19.56
CA GLU A 80 -1.84 15.41 19.13
C GLU A 80 -1.34 15.49 17.69
N TYR A 81 -1.93 16.41 16.92
CA TYR A 81 -1.65 16.57 15.50
C TYR A 81 -1.14 17.96 15.16
N SER A 82 -0.34 18.05 14.11
CA SER A 82 0.10 19.30 13.51
C SER A 82 -1.02 19.93 12.70
N ALA A 83 -0.83 21.17 12.25
CA ALA A 83 -1.77 21.82 11.34
C ALA A 83 -1.94 21.08 9.99
N ALA A 84 -0.94 20.27 9.60
CA ALA A 84 -1.00 19.41 8.42
C ALA A 84 -1.64 18.04 8.70
N GLY A 85 -2.10 17.79 9.93
CA GLY A 85 -2.71 16.53 10.34
C GLY A 85 -1.72 15.42 10.67
N GLN A 86 -0.41 15.69 10.70
CA GLN A 86 0.63 14.74 11.08
C GLN A 86 0.71 14.60 12.61
N VAL A 87 0.99 13.40 13.13
CA VAL A 87 1.13 13.17 14.58
C VAL A 87 2.31 13.95 15.16
N LEU A 88 2.09 14.83 16.14
CA LEU A 88 3.15 15.55 16.89
C LEU A 88 3.58 14.78 18.14
N SER A 89 2.61 14.24 18.88
CA SER A 89 2.89 13.41 20.06
C SER A 89 1.76 12.43 20.32
N GLU A 90 2.08 11.27 20.88
CA GLU A 90 1.11 10.26 21.29
C GLU A 90 1.55 9.64 22.62
N THR A 91 0.57 9.34 23.48
CA THR A 91 0.79 8.64 24.75
C THR A 91 0.09 7.29 24.72
N ALA A 92 0.86 6.21 24.74
CA ALA A 92 0.35 4.85 24.73
C ALA A 92 -0.28 4.43 26.07
N GLY A 93 -0.99 3.31 26.07
CA GLY A 93 -1.64 2.71 27.24
C GLY A 93 -0.69 2.46 28.42
N ASN A 94 0.54 2.04 28.12
CA ASN A 94 1.63 1.83 29.07
C ASN A 94 2.36 3.13 29.50
N SER A 95 1.83 4.30 29.11
CA SER A 95 2.40 5.62 29.40
C SER A 95 3.74 5.93 28.73
N MET A 96 4.13 5.15 27.71
CA MET A 96 5.17 5.55 26.77
C MET A 96 4.69 6.78 25.99
N VAL A 97 5.59 7.73 25.73
CA VAL A 97 5.33 8.92 24.92
C VAL A 97 6.22 8.88 23.69
N SER A 98 5.61 8.95 22.51
CA SER A 98 6.30 9.23 21.25
C SER A 98 6.15 10.72 20.90
N THR A 99 7.20 11.33 20.37
CA THR A 99 7.18 12.71 19.89
C THR A 99 7.85 12.78 18.52
N TYR A 100 7.26 13.57 17.64
CA TYR A 100 7.65 13.72 16.24
C TYR A 100 7.88 15.18 15.93
N GLU A 101 9.09 15.52 15.48
CA GLU A 101 9.44 16.87 15.05
C GLU A 101 9.54 16.90 13.53
N TYR A 102 8.97 17.94 12.93
CA TYR A 102 8.92 18.11 11.47
C TYR A 102 9.61 19.40 11.07
N GLU A 103 10.32 19.38 9.94
CA GLU A 103 10.86 20.58 9.31
C GLU A 103 9.70 21.49 8.85
N PRO A 104 9.56 22.73 9.35
CA PRO A 104 8.41 23.57 9.05
C PRO A 104 8.22 23.85 7.55
N GLU A 105 9.30 23.94 6.79
CA GLU A 105 9.30 24.29 5.38
C GLU A 105 8.83 23.15 4.47
N THR A 106 9.06 21.89 4.88
CA THR A 106 8.80 20.71 4.04
C THR A 106 7.87 19.68 4.65
N GLN A 107 7.54 19.83 5.94
CA GLN A 107 6.77 18.88 6.74
C GLN A 107 7.42 17.48 6.82
N ARG A 108 8.73 17.36 6.56
CA ARG A 108 9.48 16.11 6.70
C ARG A 108 9.82 15.84 8.16
N LEU A 109 9.69 14.58 8.60
CA LEU A 109 10.05 14.16 9.95
C LEU A 109 11.56 14.29 10.19
N THR A 110 12.00 15.22 11.01
CA THR A 110 13.43 15.42 11.33
C THR A 110 13.85 14.70 12.60
N ARG A 111 12.93 14.47 13.53
CA ARG A 111 13.21 13.76 14.78
C ARG A 111 12.06 12.88 15.23
N LEU A 112 12.39 11.72 15.78
CA LEU A 112 11.46 10.82 16.43
C LEU A 112 12.03 10.35 17.77
N THR A 113 11.39 10.75 18.87
CA THR A 113 11.80 10.39 20.22
C THR A 113 10.76 9.50 20.89
N VAL A 114 11.21 8.45 21.56
CA VAL A 114 10.39 7.52 22.35
C VAL A 114 10.89 7.50 23.79
N THR A 115 10.02 7.87 24.72
CA THR A 115 10.34 7.90 26.15
C THR A 115 9.35 7.08 26.97
N ARG A 116 9.79 6.60 28.13
CA ARG A 116 8.95 5.94 29.13
C ARG A 116 8.92 6.72 30.44
N PRO A 117 8.00 6.41 31.37
CA PRO A 117 7.98 7.03 32.70
C PRO A 117 9.32 6.88 33.42
N ALA A 118 9.72 7.92 34.15
CA ALA A 118 10.97 7.93 34.89
C ALA A 118 10.91 6.94 36.07
N GLN A 119 11.95 6.12 36.21
CA GLN A 119 12.11 5.17 37.29
C GLN A 119 13.59 5.03 37.64
N ALA A 120 13.93 4.89 38.92
CA ALA A 120 15.32 4.79 39.36
C ALA A 120 16.02 3.57 38.74
N GLY A 121 17.25 3.77 38.24
CA GLY A 121 18.04 2.71 37.60
C GLY A 121 17.58 2.32 36.19
N ARG A 122 16.66 3.07 35.59
CA ARG A 122 16.01 2.73 34.32
C ARG A 122 16.12 3.89 33.34
N ALA A 123 16.76 3.67 32.18
CA ALA A 123 16.92 4.71 31.15
C ALA A 123 15.55 5.20 30.66
N ARG A 124 15.35 6.53 30.63
CA ARG A 124 14.06 7.15 30.27
C ARG A 124 13.82 7.18 28.75
N VAL A 125 14.84 7.58 28.00
CA VAL A 125 14.78 7.66 26.53
C VAL A 125 15.15 6.29 25.97
N LEU A 126 14.28 5.73 25.14
CA LEU A 126 14.44 4.39 24.55
C LEU A 126 14.96 4.46 23.12
N GLN A 127 14.63 5.55 22.42
CA GLN A 127 15.01 5.84 21.04
C GLN A 127 14.89 7.35 20.79
N ASP A 128 15.82 7.90 20.03
CA ASP A 128 15.86 9.31 19.65
C ASP A 128 16.47 9.45 18.24
N LEU A 129 15.67 9.17 17.22
CA LEU A 129 16.10 9.14 15.82
C LEU A 129 16.14 10.54 15.22
N HIS A 130 17.28 10.91 14.64
CA HIS A 130 17.48 12.14 13.89
C HIS A 130 17.68 11.85 12.41
N TYR A 131 16.89 12.49 11.55
CA TYR A 131 16.92 12.32 10.10
C TYR A 131 17.54 13.55 9.42
N ILE A 132 18.53 13.30 8.57
CA ILE A 132 19.10 14.33 7.70
C ILE A 132 18.75 14.01 6.26
N TYR A 133 18.28 15.02 5.53
CA TYR A 133 17.81 14.87 4.15
C TYR A 133 18.71 15.62 3.18
N ASP A 134 18.75 15.15 1.93
CA ASP A 134 19.16 15.99 0.80
C ASP A 134 18.00 16.94 0.39
N PRO A 135 18.23 17.91 -0.51
CA PRO A 135 17.19 18.87 -0.90
C PRO A 135 15.93 18.21 -1.48
N VAL A 136 16.05 17.05 -2.14
CA VAL A 136 14.90 16.35 -2.75
C VAL A 136 14.20 15.39 -1.78
N GLY A 137 14.73 15.21 -0.58
CA GLY A 137 14.14 14.42 0.50
C GLY A 137 14.63 12.98 0.59
N ASN A 138 15.75 12.62 -0.03
CA ASN A 138 16.41 11.35 0.32
C ASN A 138 17.05 11.46 1.70
N VAL A 139 16.95 10.42 2.52
CA VAL A 139 17.59 10.36 3.83
C VAL A 139 19.09 10.13 3.67
N LEU A 140 19.93 11.11 4.00
CA LEU A 140 21.38 10.98 3.96
C LEU A 140 21.95 10.31 5.21
N SER A 141 21.31 10.50 6.37
CA SER A 141 21.70 9.80 7.59
C SER A 141 20.58 9.67 8.59
N VAL A 142 20.67 8.63 9.42
CA VAL A 142 19.85 8.46 10.63
C VAL A 142 20.77 8.19 11.82
N HIS A 143 20.67 8.99 12.86
CA HIS A 143 21.40 8.81 14.12
C HIS A 143 20.41 8.54 15.27
N ASP A 144 20.76 7.68 16.24
CA ASP A 144 19.91 7.42 17.43
C ASP A 144 20.66 7.88 18.70
N ASP A 145 20.32 9.07 19.20
CA ASP A 145 20.98 9.70 20.38
C ASP A 145 20.73 8.93 21.69
N ALA A 146 19.70 8.08 21.73
CA ALA A 146 19.41 7.23 22.89
C ALA A 146 20.39 6.05 23.02
N GLN A 147 21.20 5.78 22.00
CA GLN A 147 22.08 4.62 21.93
C GLN A 147 23.53 5.01 22.18
N ALA A 148 24.12 4.44 23.22
CA ALA A 148 25.52 4.71 23.55
C ALA A 148 26.48 4.24 22.45
N THR A 149 27.48 5.07 22.15
CA THR A 149 28.66 4.65 21.39
C THR A 149 29.45 3.61 22.16
N THR A 150 29.89 2.56 21.47
CA THR A 150 30.81 1.55 22.00
C THR A 150 31.99 1.32 21.10
N TYR A 151 32.83 0.34 21.47
CA TYR A 151 34.01 -0.03 20.73
C TYR A 151 34.04 -1.54 20.54
N TRP A 152 34.34 -1.98 19.33
CA TRP A 152 34.60 -3.38 19.01
C TRP A 152 35.91 -3.47 18.25
N ARG A 153 36.89 -4.23 18.79
CA ARG A 153 38.26 -4.35 18.25
C ARG A 153 38.88 -3.00 17.83
N ASN A 154 38.86 -2.02 18.75
CA ASN A 154 39.36 -0.65 18.55
C ASN A 154 38.65 0.15 17.43
N GLN A 155 37.50 -0.30 16.94
CA GLN A 155 36.62 0.48 16.08
C GLN A 155 35.48 1.08 16.90
N GLN A 156 35.25 2.38 16.76
CA GLN A 156 34.07 3.04 17.31
C GLN A 156 32.80 2.54 16.59
N VAL A 157 31.82 2.07 17.35
CA VAL A 157 30.52 1.59 16.89
C VAL A 157 29.45 2.49 17.50
N ASP A 158 28.79 3.29 16.68
CA ASP A 158 27.68 4.14 17.09
C ASP A 158 26.38 3.74 16.37
N SER A 159 25.30 4.47 16.61
CA SER A 159 23.99 4.24 15.98
C SER A 159 23.84 4.93 14.62
N THR A 160 24.89 5.58 14.11
CA THR A 160 24.82 6.37 12.88
C THR A 160 24.72 5.46 11.66
N ARG A 161 23.69 5.71 10.86
CA ARG A 161 23.50 5.10 9.54
C ARG A 161 23.68 6.18 8.50
N ILE A 162 24.52 5.95 7.51
CA ILE A 162 24.80 6.89 6.43
C ILE A 162 24.42 6.25 5.11
N TYR A 163 23.77 7.02 4.24
CA TYR A 163 23.28 6.58 2.95
C TYR A 163 23.78 7.50 1.84
N THR A 164 24.10 6.92 0.69
CA THR A 164 24.42 7.70 -0.52
C THR A 164 23.59 7.20 -1.68
N TYR A 165 23.36 8.09 -2.65
CA TYR A 165 22.46 7.85 -3.77
C TYR A 165 23.12 8.21 -5.09
N ASP A 166 22.69 7.57 -6.17
CA ASP A 166 23.04 7.98 -7.53
C ASP A 166 22.14 9.14 -8.01
N ALA A 167 22.36 9.61 -9.23
CA ALA A 167 21.58 10.69 -9.83
C ALA A 167 20.11 10.31 -10.13
N LEU A 168 19.76 9.02 -10.06
CA LEU A 168 18.38 8.52 -10.15
C LEU A 168 17.77 8.27 -8.77
N TYR A 169 18.48 8.69 -7.71
CA TYR A 169 18.17 8.49 -6.30
C TYR A 169 18.13 7.02 -5.88
N GLN A 170 18.75 6.11 -6.62
CA GLN A 170 18.89 4.72 -6.18
C GLN A 170 19.96 4.65 -5.09
N LEU A 171 19.69 3.88 -4.04
CA LEU A 171 20.61 3.73 -2.90
C LEU A 171 21.93 3.09 -3.34
N MET A 172 23.03 3.84 -3.39
CA MET A 172 24.34 3.32 -3.78
C MET A 172 25.09 2.64 -2.65
N SER A 173 25.04 3.21 -1.45
CA SER A 173 25.71 2.64 -0.29
C SER A 173 25.00 2.94 1.01
N ALA A 174 25.22 2.08 2.00
CA ALA A 174 24.70 2.23 3.35
C ALA A 174 25.71 1.75 4.38
N THR A 175 25.87 2.49 5.47
CA THR A 175 26.59 2.04 6.67
C THR A 175 25.63 1.91 7.84
N GLY A 176 26.06 1.16 8.85
CA GLY A 176 25.34 1.05 10.12
C GLY A 176 25.98 0.00 11.00
N ARG A 177 25.21 -0.50 11.97
CA ARG A 177 25.64 -1.56 12.87
C ARG A 177 24.85 -2.85 12.68
N GLU A 178 25.46 -3.95 13.06
CA GLU A 178 24.88 -5.30 13.02
C GLU A 178 25.39 -6.11 14.21
N ALA A 179 24.70 -7.21 14.54
CA ALA A 179 25.17 -8.10 15.59
C ALA A 179 26.50 -8.77 15.19
N VAL A 180 27.44 -8.91 16.12
CA VAL A 180 28.75 -9.53 15.86
C VAL A 180 28.62 -10.96 15.32
N GLN A 181 27.59 -11.70 15.75
CA GLN A 181 27.32 -13.09 15.37
C GLN A 181 26.40 -13.21 14.14
N ARG A 182 26.13 -12.13 13.42
CA ARG A 182 25.07 -12.08 12.42
C ARG A 182 25.35 -12.98 11.21
N GLY A 183 26.60 -13.03 10.73
CA GLY A 183 27.00 -13.84 9.57
C GLY A 183 26.40 -13.37 8.22
N PRO A 184 26.51 -14.14 7.13
CA PRO A 184 25.95 -13.77 5.82
C PRO A 184 24.42 -13.70 5.78
N GLN A 185 23.85 -12.83 4.94
CA GLN A 185 22.39 -12.72 4.80
C GLN A 185 21.85 -13.82 3.91
N GLY A 186 20.75 -14.43 4.34
CA GLY A 186 19.90 -15.26 3.50
C GLY A 186 18.42 -15.08 3.86
N ALA A 187 17.62 -16.11 3.57
CA ALA A 187 16.20 -16.14 3.87
C ALA A 187 15.89 -16.31 5.38
N ALA A 188 16.76 -16.96 6.15
CA ALA A 188 16.55 -17.13 7.60
C ALA A 188 16.75 -15.83 8.39
N LEU A 189 16.08 -15.69 9.54
CA LEU A 189 16.43 -14.66 10.53
C LEU A 189 17.77 -15.01 11.18
N PRO A 190 18.58 -14.00 11.59
CA PRO A 190 19.67 -14.25 12.53
C PRO A 190 19.12 -14.77 13.87
N LEU A 191 19.94 -15.46 14.65
CA LEU A 191 19.57 -15.83 16.01
C LEU A 191 19.47 -14.57 16.89
N PRO A 192 18.42 -14.44 17.73
CA PRO A 192 18.31 -13.31 18.64
C PRO A 192 19.39 -13.39 19.72
N THR A 193 19.97 -12.25 20.09
CA THR A 193 20.80 -12.16 21.30
C THR A 193 19.89 -12.11 22.52
N ILE A 194 20.01 -13.11 23.40
CA ILE A 194 19.22 -13.28 24.62
C ILE A 194 20.18 -13.61 25.79
N PRO A 195 20.03 -12.99 26.97
CA PRO A 195 19.07 -11.92 27.30
C PRO A 195 19.44 -10.59 26.60
N LEU A 196 18.66 -9.53 26.86
CA LEU A 196 18.99 -8.19 26.40
C LEU A 196 20.43 -7.85 26.84
N PRO A 197 21.27 -7.35 25.93
CA PRO A 197 22.67 -7.11 26.23
C PRO A 197 22.81 -5.96 27.23
N ASN A 198 23.76 -6.11 28.16
CA ASN A 198 24.04 -5.14 29.22
C ASN A 198 24.95 -4.00 28.72
N ASP A 199 25.61 -4.21 27.58
CA ASP A 199 26.47 -3.26 26.89
C ASP A 199 26.37 -3.46 25.35
N ASN A 200 26.85 -2.50 24.58
CA ASN A 200 26.80 -2.56 23.12
C ASN A 200 28.07 -3.23 22.51
N SER A 201 28.80 -4.08 23.25
CA SER A 201 29.94 -4.87 22.70
C SER A 201 29.50 -5.96 21.72
N VAL A 202 28.19 -6.23 21.67
CA VAL A 202 27.54 -7.19 20.78
C VAL A 202 27.32 -6.67 19.35
N TYR A 203 27.66 -5.40 19.08
CA TYR A 203 27.51 -4.79 17.77
C TYR A 203 28.84 -4.52 17.09
N THR A 204 28.82 -4.55 15.76
CA THR A 204 29.92 -4.17 14.90
C THR A 204 29.41 -3.34 13.73
N ASN A 205 30.29 -2.57 13.09
CA ASN A 205 29.92 -1.77 11.93
C ASN A 205 29.88 -2.63 10.67
N TYR A 206 29.01 -2.23 9.74
CA TYR A 206 29.02 -2.72 8.38
C TYR A 206 29.00 -1.58 7.35
N ALA A 207 29.44 -1.90 6.14
CA ALA A 207 29.19 -1.13 4.93
C ALA A 207 28.59 -2.03 3.85
N ARG A 208 27.55 -1.54 3.17
CA ARG A 208 26.96 -2.17 1.99
C ARG A 208 27.09 -1.25 0.78
N THR A 209 27.42 -1.82 -0.36
CA THR A 209 27.36 -1.17 -1.67
C THR A 209 26.41 -1.94 -2.56
N TYR A 210 25.57 -1.21 -3.29
CA TYR A 210 24.53 -1.74 -4.15
C TYR A 210 24.86 -1.41 -5.60
N THR A 211 24.73 -2.39 -6.48
CA THR A 211 24.95 -2.21 -7.92
C THR A 211 23.66 -2.43 -8.68
N TYR A 212 23.39 -1.56 -9.65
CA TYR A 212 22.19 -1.63 -10.47
C TYR A 212 22.56 -1.72 -11.94
N ASP A 213 21.75 -2.42 -12.72
CA ASP A 213 21.81 -2.33 -14.18
C ASP A 213 21.03 -1.11 -14.70
N ARG A 214 21.01 -0.93 -16.02
CA ARG A 214 20.29 0.18 -16.67
C ARG A 214 18.76 0.02 -16.64
N GLY A 215 18.25 -1.17 -16.35
CA GLY A 215 16.83 -1.47 -16.16
C GLY A 215 16.35 -1.22 -14.73
N GLY A 216 17.24 -0.78 -13.83
CA GLY A 216 16.94 -0.56 -12.43
C GLY A 216 16.85 -1.84 -11.61
N ASN A 217 17.36 -2.97 -12.11
CA ASN A 217 17.49 -4.19 -11.32
C ASN A 217 18.68 -4.06 -10.38
N LEU A 218 18.50 -4.42 -9.11
CA LEU A 218 19.63 -4.65 -8.20
C LEU A 218 20.35 -5.92 -8.65
N THR A 219 21.63 -5.80 -9.00
CA THR A 219 22.46 -6.90 -9.53
C THR A 219 23.46 -7.44 -8.49
N GLY A 220 23.72 -6.68 -7.43
CA GLY A 220 24.70 -7.06 -6.43
C GLY A 220 24.56 -6.27 -5.14
N ILE A 221 24.75 -6.98 -4.02
CA ILE A 221 24.91 -6.38 -2.69
C ILE A 221 26.27 -6.81 -2.16
N GLN A 222 27.24 -5.92 -2.21
CA GLN A 222 28.53 -6.14 -1.57
C GLN A 222 28.40 -5.76 -0.10
N HIS A 223 28.68 -6.71 0.79
CA HIS A 223 28.66 -6.49 2.24
C HIS A 223 30.06 -6.60 2.81
N ARG A 224 30.43 -5.61 3.61
CA ARG A 224 31.68 -5.55 4.39
C ARG A 224 31.31 -5.38 5.86
N GLY A 225 31.28 -6.47 6.61
CA GLY A 225 31.16 -6.44 8.07
C GLY A 225 32.53 -6.38 8.75
N ALA A 226 32.56 -6.55 10.07
CA ALA A 226 33.82 -6.80 10.79
C ALA A 226 34.57 -8.01 10.23
N ALA A 227 35.89 -8.03 10.48
CA ALA A 227 36.98 -8.80 9.83
C ALA A 227 36.81 -10.33 9.56
N SER A 228 35.65 -10.93 9.78
CA SER A 228 35.41 -12.37 9.65
C SER A 228 34.36 -12.75 8.61
N TYR A 229 33.59 -11.82 8.02
CA TYR A 229 32.77 -12.11 6.84
C TYR A 229 32.53 -10.87 5.97
N SER A 230 33.13 -10.85 4.79
CA SER A 230 32.73 -9.97 3.68
C SER A 230 32.27 -10.86 2.54
N TYR A 231 31.15 -10.52 1.91
CA TYR A 231 30.57 -11.34 0.86
C TYR A 231 29.86 -10.48 -0.18
N ILE A 232 29.58 -11.07 -1.33
CA ILE A 232 28.78 -10.45 -2.39
C ILE A 232 27.55 -11.33 -2.60
N GLN A 233 26.37 -10.75 -2.38
CA GLN A 233 25.13 -11.34 -2.84
C GLN A 233 24.97 -11.00 -4.33
N ALA A 234 25.36 -11.91 -5.21
CA ALA A 234 25.19 -11.74 -6.65
C ALA A 234 23.75 -12.07 -7.07
N ILE A 235 23.21 -11.24 -7.97
CA ILE A 235 21.85 -11.38 -8.52
C ILE A 235 21.97 -11.44 -10.04
N VAL A 236 21.59 -12.57 -10.63
CA VAL A 236 21.64 -12.82 -12.07
C VAL A 236 20.34 -12.34 -12.68
N VAL A 237 20.42 -11.31 -13.53
CA VAL A 237 19.28 -10.75 -14.28
C VAL A 237 19.23 -11.41 -15.66
N SER A 238 18.02 -11.69 -16.14
CA SER A 238 17.77 -12.15 -17.51
C SER A 238 18.37 -11.20 -18.56
N ASP A 239 18.77 -11.74 -19.73
CA ASP A 239 19.19 -10.94 -20.88
C ASP A 239 18.01 -10.34 -21.69
N ARG A 240 16.76 -10.69 -21.35
CA ARG A 240 15.54 -10.34 -22.09
C ARG A 240 14.44 -9.70 -21.25
N SER A 241 14.52 -9.77 -19.92
CA SER A 241 13.49 -9.30 -19.01
C SER A 241 14.06 -8.73 -17.71
N ASN A 242 13.20 -8.32 -16.77
CA ASN A 242 13.59 -7.94 -15.41
C ASN A 242 13.45 -9.10 -14.42
N HIS A 243 13.33 -10.33 -14.89
CA HIS A 243 13.47 -11.51 -14.04
C HIS A 243 14.90 -11.59 -13.52
N ALA A 244 15.05 -11.89 -12.23
CA ALA A 244 16.36 -12.04 -11.63
C ALA A 244 16.33 -12.98 -10.44
N LEU A 245 17.44 -13.68 -10.23
CA LEU A 245 17.59 -14.72 -9.22
C LEU A 245 18.86 -14.50 -8.42
N GLN A 246 18.89 -15.05 -7.22
CA GLN A 246 20.14 -15.27 -6.49
C GLN A 246 21.07 -16.15 -7.34
N GLN A 247 22.36 -15.82 -7.41
CA GLN A 247 23.37 -16.74 -7.95
C GLN A 247 23.53 -17.95 -7.04
N ASN A 248 23.66 -19.15 -7.61
CA ASN A 248 23.91 -20.38 -6.85
C ASN A 248 25.38 -20.47 -6.38
N ALA A 249 25.64 -21.39 -5.45
CA ALA A 249 26.98 -21.57 -4.89
C ALA A 249 28.03 -21.94 -5.94
N GLU A 250 27.64 -22.69 -6.98
CA GLU A 250 28.53 -23.09 -8.08
C GLU A 250 28.76 -21.97 -9.12
N GLY A 251 28.00 -20.88 -9.06
CA GLY A 251 28.12 -19.75 -9.98
C GLY A 251 27.70 -20.06 -11.42
N THR A 252 26.79 -21.03 -11.60
CA THR A 252 26.44 -21.57 -12.92
C THR A 252 25.20 -20.92 -13.55
N ILE A 253 24.39 -20.17 -12.79
CA ILE A 253 23.23 -19.48 -13.36
C ILE A 253 23.73 -18.34 -14.24
N VAL A 254 23.35 -18.36 -15.51
CA VAL A 254 23.69 -17.33 -16.50
C VAL A 254 22.43 -16.58 -16.97
N PRO A 255 22.54 -15.30 -17.38
CA PRO A 255 21.40 -14.49 -17.83
C PRO A 255 20.49 -15.14 -18.87
N ALA A 256 21.05 -15.90 -19.81
CA ALA A 256 20.30 -16.53 -20.89
C ALA A 256 19.32 -17.62 -20.41
N ASP A 257 19.57 -18.21 -19.24
CA ASP A 257 18.82 -19.34 -18.70
C ASP A 257 17.74 -18.90 -17.70
N VAL A 258 17.73 -17.63 -17.28
CA VAL A 258 16.77 -17.12 -16.27
C VAL A 258 15.33 -17.24 -16.78
N ASP A 259 15.11 -17.09 -18.10
CA ASP A 259 13.80 -17.12 -18.75
C ASP A 259 13.55 -18.40 -19.58
N ASP A 260 14.27 -19.49 -19.29
CA ASP A 260 14.11 -20.78 -19.99
C ASP A 260 12.81 -21.54 -19.64
N GLY A 261 12.05 -21.02 -18.66
CA GLY A 261 10.82 -21.62 -18.12
C GLY A 261 11.04 -22.46 -16.86
N THR A 262 12.29 -22.62 -16.40
CA THR A 262 12.64 -23.31 -15.15
C THR A 262 12.34 -22.43 -13.93
N TRP A 263 12.71 -21.15 -14.02
CA TRP A 263 12.72 -20.26 -12.85
C TRP A 263 11.51 -19.36 -12.72
N PHE A 264 10.88 -19.03 -13.85
CA PHE A 264 9.70 -18.18 -13.91
C PHE A 264 8.64 -18.83 -14.78
N ASP A 265 7.37 -18.72 -14.37
CA ASP A 265 6.26 -19.15 -15.21
C ASP A 265 5.95 -18.11 -16.30
N ALA A 266 5.01 -18.43 -17.20
CA ALA A 266 4.64 -17.53 -18.29
C ALA A 266 3.97 -16.22 -17.83
N ALA A 267 3.49 -16.16 -16.58
CA ALA A 267 2.95 -14.95 -15.97
C ALA A 267 4.02 -14.11 -15.25
N GLY A 268 5.27 -14.60 -15.19
CA GLY A 268 6.40 -13.96 -14.54
C GLY A 268 6.51 -14.26 -13.05
N ASN A 269 5.81 -15.25 -12.52
CA ASN A 269 5.95 -15.65 -11.12
C ASN A 269 7.17 -16.57 -10.94
N GLN A 270 7.98 -16.33 -9.90
CA GLN A 270 9.13 -17.18 -9.61
C GLN A 270 8.68 -18.58 -9.15
N GLN A 271 9.25 -19.64 -9.73
CA GLN A 271 8.86 -21.04 -9.49
C GLN A 271 9.70 -21.74 -8.42
N VAL A 272 10.90 -21.24 -8.11
CA VAL A 272 11.79 -21.80 -7.08
C VAL A 272 12.35 -20.68 -6.21
N LEU A 273 12.17 -20.74 -4.89
CA LEU A 273 12.54 -19.64 -3.98
C LEU A 273 14.06 -19.46 -3.84
N LEU A 274 14.78 -20.57 -3.63
CA LEU A 274 16.22 -20.60 -3.40
C LEU A 274 16.87 -21.61 -4.36
N PRO A 275 17.80 -21.18 -5.23
CA PRO A 275 18.46 -22.09 -6.17
C PRO A 275 19.22 -23.24 -5.50
N ASP A 276 19.93 -23.00 -4.40
CA ASP A 276 20.80 -24.01 -3.77
C ASP A 276 20.04 -25.06 -2.92
N ARG A 277 18.80 -24.77 -2.53
CA ARG A 277 17.99 -25.66 -1.68
C ARG A 277 16.76 -26.21 -2.38
N THR A 278 16.49 -25.75 -3.60
CA THR A 278 15.30 -26.02 -4.42
C THR A 278 14.02 -26.07 -3.59
N GLN A 279 13.43 -24.90 -3.34
CA GLN A 279 12.14 -24.76 -2.66
C GLN A 279 11.06 -24.34 -3.65
N PRO A 280 10.31 -25.30 -4.25
CA PRO A 280 9.23 -25.01 -5.19
C PRO A 280 8.19 -24.03 -4.65
N LEU A 281 7.72 -23.16 -5.53
CA LEU A 281 6.69 -22.16 -5.30
C LEU A 281 5.45 -22.50 -6.14
N ALA A 282 4.30 -22.63 -5.49
CA ALA A 282 3.02 -22.85 -6.14
C ALA A 282 2.26 -21.52 -6.24
N TRP A 283 1.65 -21.25 -7.39
CA TRP A 283 0.86 -20.04 -7.66
C TRP A 283 -0.57 -20.41 -8.01
N ASN A 284 -1.54 -19.63 -7.54
CA ASN A 284 -2.94 -19.81 -7.94
C ASN A 284 -3.27 -19.08 -9.24
N GLY A 285 -4.45 -19.35 -9.81
CA GLY A 285 -4.92 -18.72 -11.06
C GLY A 285 -5.13 -17.19 -11.01
N ARG A 286 -4.78 -16.53 -9.90
CA ARG A 286 -4.79 -15.06 -9.74
C ARG A 286 -3.39 -14.48 -9.50
N ASN A 287 -2.32 -15.22 -9.82
CA ASN A 287 -0.92 -14.82 -9.63
C ASN A 287 -0.61 -14.45 -8.17
N ARG A 288 -1.12 -15.22 -7.21
CA ARG A 288 -0.76 -15.11 -5.79
C ARG A 288 -0.08 -16.39 -5.33
N LEU A 289 0.88 -16.24 -4.43
CA LEU A 289 1.64 -17.36 -3.88
C LEU A 289 0.68 -18.29 -3.13
N ALA A 290 0.42 -19.49 -3.64
CA ALA A 290 -0.48 -20.46 -3.04
C ALA A 290 0.24 -21.39 -2.06
N GLY A 291 1.56 -21.60 -2.23
CA GLY A 291 2.36 -22.33 -1.27
C GLY A 291 3.85 -22.37 -1.57
N VAL A 292 4.62 -22.78 -0.58
CA VAL A 292 6.07 -22.99 -0.63
C VAL A 292 6.36 -24.37 -0.06
N THR A 293 7.07 -25.20 -0.81
CA THR A 293 7.64 -26.44 -0.28
C THR A 293 8.90 -26.08 0.53
N LEU A 294 8.85 -26.33 1.84
CA LEU A 294 9.93 -25.99 2.79
C LEU A 294 11.02 -27.07 2.79
N VAL A 295 10.61 -28.34 2.87
CA VAL A 295 11.48 -29.52 2.83
C VAL A 295 10.81 -30.59 1.98
N GLN A 296 11.44 -30.95 0.87
CA GLN A 296 11.00 -32.05 0.02
C GLN A 296 11.46 -33.39 0.60
N ARG A 297 10.57 -34.41 0.61
CA ARG A 297 10.87 -35.74 1.18
C ARG A 297 10.64 -36.85 0.15
N ASP A 298 11.64 -37.71 -0.01
CA ASP A 298 11.53 -38.87 -0.89
C ASP A 298 10.47 -39.85 -0.38
N GLY A 299 9.41 -40.04 -1.17
CA GLY A 299 8.33 -40.99 -0.87
C GLY A 299 7.42 -40.62 0.31
N GLY A 300 7.53 -39.39 0.85
CA GLY A 300 6.75 -38.89 1.98
C GLY A 300 5.93 -37.64 1.64
N ILE A 301 5.25 -37.08 2.65
CA ILE A 301 4.59 -35.77 2.52
C ILE A 301 5.61 -34.68 2.85
N ASP A 302 5.75 -33.71 1.94
CA ASP A 302 6.65 -32.58 2.09
C ASP A 302 6.23 -31.65 3.24
N ASP A 303 7.22 -31.03 3.90
CA ASP A 303 6.95 -29.90 4.78
C ASP A 303 6.61 -28.69 3.89
N ARG A 304 5.49 -28.01 4.17
CA ARG A 304 4.97 -26.95 3.29
C ARG A 304 4.33 -25.82 4.05
N GLU A 305 4.38 -24.63 3.48
CA GLU A 305 3.55 -23.49 3.85
C GLU A 305 2.55 -23.21 2.73
N THR A 306 1.28 -23.00 3.05
CA THR A 306 0.19 -22.79 2.08
C THR A 306 -0.64 -21.57 2.48
N TYR A 307 -1.21 -20.89 1.48
CA TYR A 307 -1.89 -19.63 1.68
C TYR A 307 -3.25 -19.61 0.99
N GLN A 308 -4.22 -18.97 1.64
CA GLN A 308 -5.54 -18.69 1.05
C GLN A 308 -5.82 -17.19 1.17
N TYR A 309 -6.49 -16.65 0.16
CA TYR A 309 -6.74 -15.23 0.03
C TYR A 309 -8.22 -14.92 -0.05
N GLY A 310 -8.60 -13.77 0.50
CA GLY A 310 -9.91 -13.19 0.31
C GLY A 310 -10.14 -12.75 -1.14
N ALA A 311 -11.41 -12.44 -1.44
CA ALA A 311 -11.81 -11.90 -2.74
C ALA A 311 -11.14 -10.55 -3.02
N ASP A 312 -10.81 -9.81 -1.97
CA ASP A 312 -10.18 -8.50 -1.96
C ASP A 312 -8.70 -8.50 -2.38
N GLY A 313 -7.98 -9.61 -2.27
CA GLY A 313 -6.52 -9.55 -2.40
C GLY A 313 -5.78 -10.20 -1.25
N MET A 314 -6.30 -9.99 -0.06
CA MET A 314 -5.51 -10.09 1.17
C MET A 314 -5.47 -11.52 1.67
N ARG A 315 -4.36 -11.88 2.30
CA ARG A 315 -4.18 -13.21 2.88
C ARG A 315 -5.17 -13.40 4.03
N ALA A 316 -6.05 -14.38 3.88
CA ALA A 316 -7.03 -14.75 4.89
C ALA A 316 -6.56 -15.96 5.72
N ARG A 317 -5.66 -16.78 5.17
CA ARG A 317 -5.09 -17.94 5.85
C ARG A 317 -3.63 -18.16 5.48
N LYS A 318 -2.84 -18.55 6.46
CA LYS A 318 -1.54 -19.21 6.30
C LYS A 318 -1.56 -20.52 7.07
N ARG A 319 -1.03 -21.59 6.48
CA ARG A 319 -0.89 -22.89 7.13
C ARG A 319 0.48 -23.49 6.84
N THR A 320 1.21 -23.79 7.90
CA THR A 320 2.52 -24.47 7.86
C THR A 320 2.35 -25.88 8.40
N THR A 321 2.71 -26.88 7.60
CA THR A 321 2.69 -28.30 7.98
C THR A 321 4.10 -28.84 8.00
N THR A 322 4.51 -29.44 9.11
CA THR A 322 5.82 -30.09 9.27
C THR A 322 5.64 -31.50 9.82
N HIS A 323 6.48 -32.42 9.36
CA HIS A 323 6.45 -33.83 9.73
C HIS A 323 7.68 -34.20 10.57
N THR A 324 7.52 -34.73 11.77
CA THR A 324 8.66 -35.11 12.63
C THR A 324 8.35 -36.42 13.34
N SER A 325 9.17 -37.46 13.11
CA SER A 325 9.16 -38.74 13.84
C SER A 325 7.76 -39.27 14.22
N GLY A 326 6.90 -39.48 13.21
CA GLY A 326 5.55 -40.02 13.41
C GLY A 326 4.48 -39.00 13.83
N THR A 327 4.84 -37.74 14.03
CA THR A 327 3.91 -36.64 14.33
C THR A 327 3.85 -35.63 13.19
N THR A 328 2.65 -35.17 12.86
CA THR A 328 2.43 -34.03 11.97
C THR A 328 2.04 -32.81 12.80
N ARG A 329 2.78 -31.71 12.65
CA ARG A 329 2.46 -30.42 13.24
C ARG A 329 1.87 -29.51 12.19
N THR A 330 0.71 -28.92 12.49
CA THR A 330 0.06 -27.94 11.62
C THR A 330 -0.15 -26.64 12.39
N ALA A 331 0.63 -25.61 12.06
CA ALA A 331 0.45 -24.26 12.55
C ALA A 331 -0.39 -23.47 11.54
N GLU A 332 -1.42 -22.79 12.02
CA GLU A 332 -2.37 -22.07 11.18
C GLU A 332 -2.59 -20.66 11.70
N ALA A 333 -2.53 -19.67 10.82
CA ALA A 333 -2.92 -18.30 11.10
C ALA A 333 -4.13 -17.93 10.23
N ILE A 334 -5.26 -17.58 10.86
CA ILE A 334 -6.47 -17.08 10.19
C ILE A 334 -6.54 -15.58 10.47
N VAL A 335 -6.46 -14.78 9.40
CA VAL A 335 -6.46 -13.31 9.49
C VAL A 335 -7.90 -12.82 9.34
N LEU A 336 -8.37 -12.11 10.36
CA LEU A 336 -9.72 -11.54 10.47
C LEU A 336 -9.61 -10.04 10.78
N PRO A 337 -10.68 -9.26 10.59
CA PRO A 337 -10.68 -7.86 11.00
C PRO A 337 -10.36 -7.71 12.50
N GLY A 338 -9.28 -6.99 12.83
CA GLY A 338 -8.83 -6.75 14.20
C GLY A 338 -8.19 -7.95 14.93
N LEU A 339 -8.13 -9.13 14.31
CA LEU A 339 -7.77 -10.37 15.00
C LEU A 339 -7.02 -11.34 14.08
N THR A 340 -5.94 -11.93 14.56
CA THR A 340 -5.33 -13.13 13.94
C THR A 340 -5.44 -14.30 14.90
N LEU A 341 -6.12 -15.37 14.46
CA LEU A 341 -6.18 -16.62 15.22
C LEU A 341 -5.00 -17.51 14.82
N ARG A 342 -4.11 -17.79 15.77
CA ARG A 342 -2.96 -18.68 15.57
C ARG A 342 -3.20 -19.98 16.33
N VAL A 343 -3.32 -21.08 15.61
CA VAL A 343 -3.63 -22.40 16.18
C VAL A 343 -2.62 -23.43 15.71
N THR A 344 -1.97 -24.10 16.65
CA THR A 344 -1.05 -25.21 16.38
C THR A 344 -1.69 -26.52 16.79
N ARG A 345 -1.76 -27.46 15.84
CA ARG A 345 -2.27 -28.82 16.05
C ARG A 345 -1.14 -29.83 15.94
N SER A 346 -1.21 -30.87 16.76
CA SER A 346 -0.34 -32.04 16.73
C SER A 346 -1.17 -33.27 16.41
N ASP A 347 -0.75 -34.04 15.42
CA ASP A 347 -1.39 -35.28 15.00
C ASP A 347 -0.35 -36.42 15.06
N ASP A 348 -0.58 -37.39 15.94
CA ASP A 348 0.28 -38.59 16.09
C ASP A 348 -0.21 -39.79 15.27
N GLY A 349 -1.17 -39.58 14.36
CA GLY A 349 -1.81 -40.62 13.56
C GLY A 349 -2.95 -41.34 14.27
N GLN A 350 -3.14 -41.11 15.58
CA GLN A 350 -4.26 -41.65 16.36
C GLN A 350 -5.18 -40.53 16.87
N THR A 351 -4.59 -39.41 17.30
CA THR A 351 -5.29 -38.28 17.90
C THR A 351 -4.75 -36.96 17.37
N VAL A 352 -5.67 -36.03 17.07
CA VAL A 352 -5.35 -34.64 16.76
C VAL A 352 -5.62 -33.78 17.98
N LYS A 353 -4.59 -33.09 18.50
CA LYS A 353 -4.67 -32.22 19.66
C LYS A 353 -4.34 -30.80 19.28
N VAL A 354 -5.12 -29.83 19.77
CA VAL A 354 -4.71 -28.42 19.78
C VAL A 354 -3.69 -28.26 20.89
N VAL A 355 -2.46 -27.92 20.53
CA VAL A 355 -1.35 -27.75 21.50
C VAL A 355 -1.12 -26.28 21.83
N GLU A 356 -1.57 -25.37 20.98
CA GLU A 356 -1.50 -23.93 21.17
C GLU A 356 -2.66 -23.28 20.42
N ALA A 357 -3.32 -22.32 21.07
CA ALA A 357 -4.35 -21.48 20.47
C ALA A 357 -4.19 -20.06 21.03
N LEU A 358 -3.74 -19.14 20.19
CA LEU A 358 -3.47 -17.74 20.48
C LEU A 358 -4.41 -16.85 19.66
N GLN A 359 -5.08 -15.93 20.33
CA GLN A 359 -5.70 -14.74 19.75
C GLN A 359 -4.67 -13.61 19.76
N GLU A 360 -4.24 -13.17 18.58
CA GLU A 360 -3.44 -11.97 18.40
C GLU A 360 -4.37 -10.82 17.97
N VAL A 361 -4.78 -9.99 18.93
CA VAL A 361 -5.66 -8.83 18.67
C VAL A 361 -4.81 -7.66 18.21
N ARG A 362 -5.08 -7.11 17.02
CA ARG A 362 -4.37 -5.95 16.47
C ARG A 362 -5.12 -4.68 16.86
N LEU A 363 -4.41 -3.74 17.48
CA LEU A 363 -5.01 -2.58 18.11
C LEU A 363 -4.52 -1.30 17.42
N ASP A 364 -5.43 -0.34 17.24
CA ASP A 364 -5.08 0.99 16.77
C ASP A 364 -4.46 1.82 17.92
N ALA A 365 -3.21 2.22 17.76
CA ALA A 365 -2.45 2.97 18.76
C ALA A 365 -1.84 4.26 18.19
N GLY A 366 -2.46 4.83 17.14
CA GLY A 366 -1.91 5.98 16.43
C GLY A 366 -0.81 5.55 15.46
N ARG A 367 0.33 6.24 15.49
CA ARG A 367 1.49 5.90 14.65
C ARG A 367 2.30 4.75 15.25
N ALA A 368 2.28 4.57 16.58
CA ALA A 368 2.73 3.34 17.21
C ALA A 368 1.78 2.17 16.90
N GLY A 369 2.31 0.95 16.93
CA GLY A 369 1.50 -0.27 16.86
C GLY A 369 1.22 -0.83 18.26
N ALA A 370 0.08 -1.51 18.43
CA ALA A 370 -0.18 -2.28 19.63
C ALA A 370 -0.87 -3.62 19.31
N ARG A 371 -0.57 -4.63 20.12
CA ARG A 371 -1.17 -5.98 20.01
C ARG A 371 -1.48 -6.54 21.40
N ALA A 372 -2.58 -7.26 21.54
CA ALA A 372 -2.84 -8.10 22.71
C ALA A 372 -2.65 -9.57 22.35
N LEU A 373 -2.01 -10.33 23.23
CA LEU A 373 -1.80 -11.76 23.07
C LEU A 373 -2.61 -12.52 24.13
N HIS A 374 -3.66 -13.22 23.70
CA HIS A 374 -4.53 -14.01 24.57
C HIS A 374 -4.50 -15.49 24.16
N TRP A 375 -3.92 -16.35 25.00
CA TRP A 375 -3.91 -17.80 24.81
C TRP A 375 -5.16 -18.43 25.41
N GLU A 376 -5.88 -19.19 24.58
CA GLU A 376 -6.94 -20.11 25.02
C GLU A 376 -6.33 -21.46 25.46
N THR A 377 -5.20 -21.84 24.87
CA THR A 377 -4.49 -23.10 25.18
C THR A 377 -3.00 -22.93 24.88
N GLY A 378 -2.15 -23.58 25.67
CA GLY A 378 -0.73 -23.71 25.35
C GLY A 378 0.10 -22.46 25.58
N LEU A 379 -0.27 -21.61 26.55
CA LEU A 379 0.52 -20.45 26.97
C LEU A 379 1.98 -20.88 27.25
N PRO A 380 2.98 -20.33 26.54
CA PRO A 380 4.38 -20.65 26.77
C PRO A 380 4.82 -20.33 28.19
N ALA A 381 5.66 -21.19 28.77
CA ALA A 381 6.21 -20.96 30.10
C ALA A 381 6.99 -19.64 30.16
N GLY A 382 6.76 -18.84 31.20
CA GLY A 382 7.40 -17.55 31.39
C GLY A 382 6.69 -16.36 30.75
N LEU A 383 5.60 -16.58 30.00
CA LEU A 383 4.73 -15.51 29.52
C LEU A 383 3.53 -15.30 30.43
N ALA A 384 3.10 -14.04 30.56
CA ALA A 384 1.80 -13.70 31.08
C ALA A 384 0.75 -13.78 29.96
N ASN A 385 -0.44 -14.30 30.27
CA ASN A 385 -1.55 -14.20 29.34
C ASN A 385 -2.06 -12.75 29.26
N ASP A 386 -2.88 -12.45 28.26
CA ASP A 386 -3.50 -11.13 28.04
C ASP A 386 -2.47 -10.00 27.90
N ALA A 387 -1.27 -10.33 27.46
CA ALA A 387 -0.16 -9.38 27.41
C ALA A 387 -0.35 -8.36 26.29
N LEU A 388 -0.32 -7.07 26.65
CA LEU A 388 -0.21 -5.97 25.70
C LEU A 388 1.26 -5.76 25.28
N ARG A 389 1.47 -5.65 23.97
CA ARG A 389 2.74 -5.31 23.35
C ARG A 389 2.61 -4.03 22.54
N PHE A 390 3.45 -3.06 22.86
CA PHE A 390 3.51 -1.78 22.18
C PHE A 390 4.75 -1.76 21.30
N SER A 391 4.56 -1.52 20.01
CA SER A 391 5.63 -1.51 19.01
C SER A 391 5.84 -0.12 18.46
N HIS A 392 7.09 0.25 18.21
CA HIS A 392 7.43 1.53 17.59
C HIS A 392 8.21 1.32 16.29
N GLY A 393 7.70 1.95 15.23
CA GLY A 393 8.28 1.90 13.89
C GLY A 393 9.22 3.08 13.64
N ASP A 394 10.20 2.88 12.77
CA ASP A 394 10.98 3.98 12.21
C ASP A 394 10.17 4.78 11.16
N LEU A 395 10.87 5.61 10.39
CA LEU A 395 10.30 6.44 9.35
C LEU A 395 9.35 5.66 8.41
N ILE A 396 9.77 4.48 7.91
CA ILE A 396 8.99 3.62 7.00
C ILE A 396 8.12 2.58 7.73
N GLY A 397 8.01 2.69 9.05
CA GLY A 397 7.22 1.79 9.89
C GLY A 397 7.91 0.45 10.20
N SER A 398 9.22 0.35 10.03
CA SER A 398 9.96 -0.86 10.44
C SER A 398 10.03 -0.94 11.97
N VAL A 399 9.53 -2.04 12.55
CA VAL A 399 9.35 -2.18 14.00
C VAL A 399 10.67 -2.42 14.72
N GLY A 400 11.30 -1.33 15.15
CA GLY A 400 12.59 -1.35 15.84
C GLY A 400 12.51 -1.62 17.34
N LEU A 401 11.38 -1.32 17.98
CA LEU A 401 11.16 -1.50 19.41
C LEU A 401 9.86 -2.25 19.70
N GLU A 402 9.88 -3.16 20.68
CA GLU A 402 8.67 -3.68 21.35
C GLU A 402 8.81 -3.56 22.86
N LEU A 403 7.75 -3.07 23.51
CA LEU A 403 7.65 -2.86 24.96
C LEU A 403 6.42 -3.57 25.53
N ASP A 404 6.48 -3.92 26.81
CA ASP A 404 5.33 -4.48 27.55
C ASP A 404 4.43 -3.40 28.18
N ALA A 405 3.45 -3.85 28.97
CA ALA A 405 2.49 -3.01 29.68
C ALA A 405 3.13 -2.09 30.75
N GLN A 406 4.37 -2.38 31.18
CA GLN A 406 5.17 -1.57 32.12
C GLN A 406 6.19 -0.69 31.38
N ALA A 407 6.12 -0.64 30.05
CA ALA A 407 7.06 0.02 29.14
C ALA A 407 8.49 -0.57 29.20
N ASP A 408 8.64 -1.81 29.67
CA ASP A 408 9.91 -2.53 29.67
C ASP A 408 10.21 -3.12 28.31
N LEU A 409 11.49 -3.10 27.95
CA LEU A 409 11.95 -3.55 26.63
C LEU A 409 11.76 -5.05 26.50
N ILE A 410 10.96 -5.46 25.52
CA ILE A 410 10.80 -6.86 25.10
C ILE A 410 11.87 -7.19 24.06
N SER A 411 11.93 -6.40 22.99
CA SER A 411 12.86 -6.62 21.88
C SER A 411 13.32 -5.31 21.23
N ARG A 412 14.52 -5.37 20.65
CA ARG A 412 15.05 -4.36 19.72
C ARG A 412 15.49 -5.04 18.43
N GLU A 413 15.15 -4.44 17.30
CA GLU A 413 15.51 -4.93 15.97
C GLU A 413 16.00 -3.78 15.08
N GLU A 414 17.03 -4.03 14.28
CA GLU A 414 17.51 -3.09 13.26
C GLU A 414 17.64 -3.81 11.92
N TYR A 415 17.41 -3.08 10.84
CA TYR A 415 17.33 -3.63 9.50
C TYR A 415 18.43 -3.05 8.61
N TYR A 416 18.96 -3.88 7.71
CA TYR A 416 19.59 -3.40 6.50
C TYR A 416 18.57 -2.66 5.63
N PRO A 417 19.03 -1.78 4.72
CA PRO A 417 18.15 -0.96 3.90
C PRO A 417 16.99 -1.69 3.23
N TYR A 418 17.22 -2.89 2.69
CA TYR A 418 16.20 -3.68 1.99
C TYR A 418 15.44 -4.66 2.90
N GLY A 419 15.49 -4.50 4.23
CA GLY A 419 14.63 -5.21 5.18
C GLY A 419 15.15 -6.52 5.75
N GLY A 420 16.41 -6.88 5.46
CA GLY A 420 17.09 -7.95 6.20
C GLY A 420 17.39 -7.52 7.63
N THR A 421 17.21 -8.39 8.61
CA THR A 421 17.55 -8.09 10.00
C THR A 421 19.07 -8.07 10.21
N ALA A 422 19.58 -6.93 10.68
CA ALA A 422 20.98 -6.67 11.00
C ALA A 422 21.26 -6.84 12.51
N VAL A 423 20.34 -6.38 13.36
CA VAL A 423 20.38 -6.57 14.81
C VAL A 423 19.05 -7.18 15.26
N TRP A 424 19.11 -8.18 16.15
CA TRP A 424 17.93 -8.66 16.87
C TRP A 424 18.31 -9.06 18.29
N THR A 425 17.73 -8.37 19.27
CA THR A 425 17.94 -8.62 20.70
C THR A 425 16.60 -8.72 21.40
N ALA A 426 16.50 -9.57 22.42
CA ALA A 426 15.27 -9.73 23.18
C ALA A 426 15.55 -10.21 24.60
N ARG A 427 14.59 -10.01 25.52
CA ARG A 427 14.74 -10.45 26.91
C ARG A 427 14.49 -11.95 27.10
N SER A 428 13.75 -12.60 26.21
CA SER A 428 13.47 -14.05 26.26
C SER A 428 13.14 -14.66 24.89
N GLN A 429 13.33 -15.98 24.77
CA GLN A 429 13.01 -16.72 23.54
C GLN A 429 11.50 -16.83 23.30
N ALA A 430 10.71 -17.05 24.36
CA ALA A 430 9.26 -17.15 24.24
C ALA A 430 8.63 -15.86 23.66
N GLU A 431 9.23 -14.70 23.94
CA GLU A 431 8.75 -13.44 23.37
C GLU A 431 9.22 -13.19 21.93
N THR A 432 10.38 -13.71 21.54
CA THR A 432 10.82 -13.63 20.14
C THR A 432 9.93 -14.43 19.21
N ASP A 433 9.39 -15.55 19.68
CA ASP A 433 8.55 -16.47 18.89
C ASP A 433 7.16 -15.89 18.57
N THR A 434 6.81 -14.77 19.22
CA THR A 434 5.55 -14.04 19.07
C THR A 434 5.70 -12.71 18.28
N LYS A 435 6.91 -12.41 17.78
CA LYS A 435 7.17 -11.24 16.92
C LYS A 435 7.06 -11.61 15.42
N TYR A 436 5.90 -11.31 14.85
CA TYR A 436 5.59 -11.59 13.43
C TYR A 436 5.78 -10.35 12.52
N VAL A 437 5.38 -9.17 12.99
CA VAL A 437 5.45 -7.89 12.25
C VAL A 437 6.82 -7.23 12.46
N ARG A 438 7.50 -6.86 11.37
CA ARG A 438 8.89 -6.40 11.38
C ARG A 438 9.14 -5.21 10.44
N TYR A 439 9.88 -5.42 9.34
CA TYR A 439 10.23 -4.39 8.37
C TYR A 439 8.99 -3.83 7.68
N SER A 440 8.92 -2.50 7.55
CA SER A 440 7.81 -1.76 6.94
C SER A 440 6.41 -2.14 7.47
N GLY A 441 6.32 -2.60 8.73
CA GLY A 441 5.07 -3.04 9.34
C GLY A 441 4.48 -4.31 8.73
N MET A 442 5.27 -5.12 8.02
CA MET A 442 4.79 -6.35 7.36
C MET A 442 5.12 -7.61 8.16
N GLU A 443 4.28 -8.63 8.02
CA GLU A 443 4.53 -9.96 8.59
C GLU A 443 5.63 -10.67 7.82
N ARG A 444 6.63 -11.18 8.55
CA ARG A 444 7.70 -12.03 8.00
C ARG A 444 7.34 -13.49 8.21
N ASP A 445 7.19 -14.23 7.12
CA ASP A 445 6.85 -15.65 7.13
C ASP A 445 8.07 -16.52 7.48
N ALA A 446 7.81 -17.79 7.81
CA ALA A 446 8.86 -18.76 8.14
C ALA A 446 9.79 -19.03 6.94
N THR A 447 9.28 -18.84 5.72
CA THR A 447 10.02 -18.87 4.45
C THR A 447 11.08 -17.78 4.34
N GLY A 448 10.99 -16.73 5.16
CA GLY A 448 11.81 -15.52 5.06
C GLY A 448 11.20 -14.40 4.24
N LEU A 449 10.13 -14.69 3.49
CA LEU A 449 9.40 -13.71 2.70
C LEU A 449 8.62 -12.75 3.60
N TYR A 450 8.48 -11.52 3.15
CA TYR A 450 7.49 -10.60 3.72
C TYR A 450 6.21 -10.65 2.88
N ASP A 451 5.07 -10.74 3.55
CA ASP A 451 3.75 -10.63 2.93
C ASP A 451 3.29 -9.18 2.90
N TYR A 452 3.22 -8.62 1.68
CA TYR A 452 2.70 -7.28 1.45
C TYR A 452 1.25 -7.31 0.94
N GLY A 453 0.59 -8.48 0.90
CA GLY A 453 -0.75 -8.64 0.36
C GLY A 453 -0.73 -9.10 -1.10
N TRP A 454 -0.51 -8.19 -2.05
CA TRP A 454 -0.53 -8.54 -3.48
C TRP A 454 0.77 -9.17 -3.98
N ARG A 455 1.88 -8.94 -3.28
CA ARG A 455 3.19 -9.49 -3.63
C ARG A 455 3.91 -10.04 -2.39
N SER A 456 4.74 -11.05 -2.63
CA SER A 456 5.71 -11.54 -1.64
C SER A 456 7.08 -10.92 -1.91
N TYR A 457 7.77 -10.49 -0.86
CA TYR A 457 9.02 -9.74 -0.97
C TYR A 457 10.22 -10.53 -0.43
N GLN A 458 11.35 -10.49 -1.16
CA GLN A 458 12.61 -11.13 -0.78
C GLN A 458 13.60 -10.09 -0.22
N PRO A 459 13.70 -9.93 1.12
CA PRO A 459 14.58 -8.91 1.72
C PRO A 459 16.08 -9.18 1.52
N TRP A 460 16.47 -10.41 1.15
CA TRP A 460 17.86 -10.74 0.84
C TRP A 460 18.28 -10.36 -0.58
N LEU A 461 17.31 -10.16 -1.49
CA LEU A 461 17.56 -9.73 -2.88
C LEU A 461 17.04 -8.33 -3.19
N GLY A 462 16.31 -7.70 -2.28
CA GLY A 462 15.76 -6.36 -2.50
C GLY A 462 14.72 -6.29 -3.62
N ARG A 463 13.95 -7.37 -3.85
CA ARG A 463 13.03 -7.47 -4.99
C ARG A 463 11.77 -8.29 -4.69
N TRP A 464 10.76 -8.10 -5.53
CA TRP A 464 9.50 -8.84 -5.48
C TRP A 464 9.62 -10.24 -6.10
N LEU A 465 8.85 -11.19 -5.58
CA LEU A 465 8.80 -12.58 -6.05
C LEU A 465 7.90 -12.76 -7.29
N ASN A 466 6.91 -11.88 -7.44
CA ASN A 466 5.95 -11.86 -8.55
C ASN A 466 5.81 -10.43 -9.10
N PRO A 467 5.40 -10.27 -10.39
CA PRO A 467 5.33 -8.98 -11.03
C PRO A 467 4.25 -8.11 -10.39
N ASP A 468 4.45 -6.80 -10.47
CA ASP A 468 3.45 -5.82 -10.06
C ASP A 468 2.09 -6.07 -10.76
N PRO A 469 1.02 -6.43 -10.01
CA PRO A 469 -0.29 -6.66 -10.61
C PRO A 469 -0.94 -5.36 -11.08
N ALA A 470 -0.44 -4.19 -10.66
CA ALA A 470 -0.84 -2.91 -11.21
C ALA A 470 -0.18 -2.60 -12.56
N GLY A 471 0.81 -3.39 -12.98
CA GLY A 471 1.59 -3.20 -14.20
C GLY A 471 2.60 -2.07 -14.07
N ALA A 472 2.88 -1.37 -15.16
CA ALA A 472 3.95 -0.36 -15.20
C ALA A 472 3.59 0.98 -14.53
N ILE A 473 2.78 0.99 -13.46
CA ILE A 473 2.42 2.21 -12.72
C ILE A 473 3.68 2.85 -12.12
N ASP A 474 4.60 2.03 -11.59
CA ASP A 474 5.82 2.49 -10.91
C ASP A 474 7.09 2.35 -11.76
N GLY A 475 6.89 2.29 -13.07
CA GLY A 475 7.93 2.11 -14.08
C GLY A 475 7.87 0.74 -14.76
N GLN A 476 8.74 0.57 -15.75
CA GLN A 476 8.75 -0.63 -16.61
C GLN A 476 9.29 -1.89 -15.90
N ASN A 477 9.93 -1.73 -14.75
CA ASN A 477 10.46 -2.84 -13.97
C ASN A 477 9.44 -3.27 -12.91
N LEU A 478 8.72 -4.36 -13.19
CA LEU A 478 7.63 -4.89 -12.36
C LEU A 478 8.11 -5.60 -11.08
N TYR A 479 9.42 -5.77 -10.88
CA TYR A 479 10.02 -6.49 -9.74
C TYR A 479 10.83 -5.57 -8.82
N ARG A 480 10.96 -4.30 -9.18
CA ARG A 480 11.76 -3.32 -8.45
C ARG A 480 11.08 -2.95 -7.13
N MET A 481 11.83 -3.06 -6.03
CA MET A 481 11.37 -2.65 -4.71
C MET A 481 11.46 -1.13 -4.56
N VAL A 482 10.33 -0.47 -4.36
CA VAL A 482 10.17 0.96 -4.02
C VAL A 482 11.16 1.91 -4.71
N ALA A 483 11.27 1.78 -6.03
CA ALA A 483 12.18 2.59 -6.87
C ALA A 483 13.67 2.57 -6.43
N ASN A 484 14.12 1.51 -5.76
CA ASN A 484 15.45 1.40 -5.15
C ASN A 484 15.76 2.46 -4.09
N ARG A 485 14.71 2.99 -3.42
CA ARG A 485 14.76 4.01 -2.37
C ARG A 485 14.16 3.50 -1.03
N PRO A 486 14.64 2.36 -0.50
CA PRO A 486 13.95 1.69 0.60
C PRO A 486 14.07 2.39 1.96
N ILE A 487 14.91 3.43 2.08
CA ILE A 487 15.05 4.21 3.33
C ILE A 487 13.91 5.23 3.49
N ILE A 488 13.32 5.69 2.38
CA ILE A 488 12.34 6.77 2.35
C ILE A 488 11.00 6.35 1.73
N LEU A 489 10.94 5.26 0.97
CA LEU A 489 9.70 4.80 0.35
C LEU A 489 9.24 3.49 0.97
N ARG A 490 7.93 3.36 1.15
CA ARG A 490 7.26 2.14 1.62
C ARG A 490 6.25 1.69 0.57
N ASP A 491 6.07 0.39 0.38
CA ASP A 491 4.91 -0.13 -0.33
C ASP A 491 3.99 -0.78 0.72
N SER A 492 2.76 -0.31 0.86
CA SER A 492 1.87 -0.80 1.92
C SER A 492 1.08 -2.05 1.48
N LEU A 493 0.97 -2.32 0.17
CA LEU A 493 0.09 -3.35 -0.39
C LEU A 493 0.75 -4.23 -1.46
N GLY A 494 2.01 -3.99 -1.81
CA GLY A 494 2.66 -4.62 -2.94
C GLY A 494 2.09 -4.15 -4.29
N LEU A 495 1.66 -2.90 -4.41
CA LEU A 495 1.02 -2.36 -5.63
C LEU A 495 1.61 -1.04 -6.13
N ALA A 496 2.20 -0.25 -5.22
CA ALA A 496 2.96 0.95 -5.55
C ALA A 496 3.73 1.48 -4.33
N PRO A 497 4.93 2.09 -4.53
CA PRO A 497 5.58 2.86 -3.50
C PRO A 497 4.77 4.11 -3.16
N GLN A 498 4.54 4.27 -1.87
CA GLN A 498 3.96 5.44 -1.24
C GLN A 498 5.10 6.26 -0.62
N PRO A 499 5.17 7.57 -0.85
CA PRO A 499 5.89 8.46 0.05
C PRO A 499 5.35 8.31 1.47
N LEU A 500 6.21 8.56 2.46
CA LEU A 500 5.88 8.41 3.88
C LEU A 500 4.80 9.35 4.38
N ASP A 501 4.52 10.39 3.60
CA ASP A 501 3.49 11.37 3.88
C ASP A 501 2.09 10.88 3.45
N ASP A 502 1.90 9.63 3.04
CA ASP A 502 0.57 9.10 2.68
C ASP A 502 -0.35 8.81 3.91
N GLU A 503 -0.24 9.62 4.97
CA GLU A 503 -1.43 9.99 5.77
C GLU A 503 -2.27 11.08 5.05
N HIS A 504 -1.79 11.63 3.93
CA HIS A 504 -2.52 12.54 3.04
C HIS A 504 -3.44 11.76 2.08
N SER A 505 -4.48 11.14 2.62
CA SER A 505 -5.51 10.49 1.79
C SER A 505 -6.63 11.47 1.45
N TYR A 506 -7.15 11.41 0.22
CA TYR A 506 -8.43 12.01 -0.20
C TYR A 506 -9.65 11.47 0.61
N ALA A 507 -9.49 11.06 1.87
CA ALA A 507 -10.53 10.54 2.74
C ALA A 507 -11.72 11.50 2.86
N GLN A 508 -11.47 12.82 2.99
CA GLN A 508 -12.57 13.79 3.04
C GLN A 508 -13.34 13.84 1.72
N LEU A 509 -12.65 13.81 0.58
CA LEU A 509 -13.28 13.70 -0.73
C LEU A 509 -14.08 12.39 -0.82
N ALA A 510 -13.53 11.27 -0.36
CA ALA A 510 -14.18 9.98 -0.41
C ALA A 510 -15.43 9.91 0.46
N ASN A 511 -15.39 10.54 1.64
CA ASN A 511 -16.55 10.72 2.52
C ASN A 511 -17.61 11.64 1.93
N ALA A 512 -17.22 12.60 1.08
CA ALA A 512 -18.14 13.52 0.41
C ALA A 512 -18.72 12.96 -0.89
N PHE A 513 -18.04 12.01 -1.54
CA PHE A 513 -18.43 11.49 -2.85
C PHE A 513 -19.69 10.62 -2.78
N ARG A 514 -20.60 10.79 -3.74
CA ARG A 514 -21.85 10.03 -3.85
C ARG A 514 -21.98 9.40 -5.23
N VAL A 515 -22.79 8.34 -5.31
CA VAL A 515 -23.10 7.70 -6.60
C VAL A 515 -23.69 8.74 -7.56
N GLY A 516 -23.07 8.89 -8.73
CA GLY A 516 -23.50 9.84 -9.75
C GLY A 516 -22.67 11.12 -9.83
N ASP A 517 -21.75 11.34 -8.89
CA ASP A 517 -20.76 12.43 -8.94
C ASP A 517 -19.67 12.14 -10.00
N ILE A 518 -18.78 13.12 -10.23
CA ILE A 518 -17.63 12.98 -11.13
C ILE A 518 -16.38 13.59 -10.50
N VAL A 519 -15.25 12.91 -10.63
CA VAL A 519 -13.92 13.44 -10.29
C VAL A 519 -13.20 13.97 -11.54
N TYR A 520 -12.67 15.19 -11.43
CA TYR A 520 -11.75 15.84 -12.35
C TYR A 520 -10.42 16.10 -11.64
N GLY A 521 -9.34 16.21 -12.41
CA GLY A 521 -8.01 16.51 -11.89
C GLY A 521 -6.92 16.14 -12.89
N LEU A 522 -5.69 16.58 -12.63
CA LEU A 522 -4.51 16.12 -13.37
C LEU A 522 -4.26 14.63 -13.09
N ASP A 523 -3.50 13.97 -13.96
CA ASP A 523 -3.48 12.51 -14.00
C ASP A 523 -3.09 11.84 -12.68
N VAL A 524 -1.99 12.28 -12.05
CA VAL A 524 -1.50 11.70 -10.78
C VAL A 524 -2.44 12.00 -9.60
N PRO A 525 -2.77 13.27 -9.26
CA PRO A 525 -3.69 13.58 -8.15
C PRO A 525 -5.08 12.92 -8.32
N ARG A 526 -5.61 12.94 -9.55
CA ARG A 526 -6.90 12.29 -9.85
C ARG A 526 -6.83 10.77 -9.66
N LYS A 527 -5.72 10.10 -10.02
CA LYS A 527 -5.55 8.67 -9.81
C LYS A 527 -5.55 8.33 -8.33
N ASN A 528 -4.86 9.13 -7.51
CA ASN A 528 -4.85 8.99 -6.06
C ASN A 528 -6.26 9.15 -5.47
N ALA A 529 -7.00 10.18 -5.88
CA ALA A 529 -8.40 10.37 -5.45
C ALA A 529 -9.31 9.20 -5.86
N LEU A 530 -9.17 8.71 -7.09
CA LEU A 530 -9.94 7.54 -7.57
C LEU A 530 -9.56 6.25 -6.84
N PHE A 531 -8.30 6.11 -6.40
CA PHE A 531 -7.85 4.98 -5.60
C PHE A 531 -8.54 4.95 -4.23
N VAL A 532 -8.59 6.09 -3.53
CA VAL A 532 -9.31 6.20 -2.25
C VAL A 532 -10.80 5.91 -2.44
N LEU A 533 -11.42 6.44 -3.49
CA LEU A 533 -12.81 6.14 -3.82
C LEU A 533 -13.06 4.65 -4.08
N LYS A 534 -12.14 3.98 -4.77
CA LYS A 534 -12.20 2.54 -5.00
C LYS A 534 -12.17 1.75 -3.69
N ASN A 535 -11.36 2.16 -2.72
CA ASN A 535 -11.30 1.53 -1.40
C ASN A 535 -12.58 1.73 -0.60
N GLN A 536 -13.33 2.81 -0.85
CA GLN A 536 -14.67 3.06 -0.29
C GLN A 536 -15.81 2.41 -1.09
N GLY A 537 -15.50 1.50 -2.02
CA GLY A 537 -16.49 0.74 -2.81
C GLY A 537 -16.89 1.38 -4.15
N PHE A 538 -16.39 2.56 -4.50
CA PHE A 538 -16.61 3.19 -5.80
C PHE A 538 -15.57 2.72 -6.82
N SER A 539 -15.77 1.53 -7.40
CA SER A 539 -14.79 0.93 -8.32
C SER A 539 -14.98 1.33 -9.78
N ARG A 540 -13.90 1.68 -10.47
CA ARG A 540 -13.85 1.79 -11.93
C ARG A 540 -13.45 0.42 -12.48
N VAL A 541 -14.42 -0.34 -12.96
CA VAL A 541 -14.11 -1.60 -13.63
C VAL A 541 -13.41 -1.30 -14.96
N GLY A 542 -12.16 -1.74 -15.11
CA GLY A 542 -11.28 -1.35 -16.21
C GLY A 542 -11.54 -2.12 -17.50
N GLY A 543 -11.25 -1.47 -18.63
CA GLY A 543 -10.94 -2.17 -19.87
C GLY A 543 -9.92 -1.37 -20.67
N ASN A 544 -8.95 -2.08 -21.22
CA ASN A 544 -7.77 -1.57 -21.93
C ASN A 544 -8.15 -0.50 -22.97
N PHE A 545 -7.62 0.71 -22.79
CA PHE A 545 -7.41 1.65 -23.88
C PHE A 545 -5.90 1.87 -23.95
N THR A 546 -5.27 1.28 -24.96
CA THR A 546 -3.89 1.59 -25.33
C THR A 546 -3.81 3.04 -25.81
N GLN A 547 -2.72 3.71 -25.49
CA GLN A 547 -2.48 5.12 -25.80
C GLN A 547 -2.22 5.41 -27.29
N ASN A 548 -2.46 4.46 -28.18
CA ASN A 548 -2.37 4.64 -29.63
C ASN A 548 -3.59 4.00 -30.29
N GLY A 549 -4.49 4.85 -30.79
CA GLY A 549 -5.74 4.45 -31.40
C GLY A 549 -5.53 3.67 -32.70
N LYS A 550 -5.72 2.35 -32.64
CA LYS A 550 -6.31 1.50 -33.70
C LYS A 550 -6.87 0.21 -33.07
N PRO A 551 -8.14 -0.16 -33.27
CA PRO A 551 -8.60 -1.51 -32.97
C PRO A 551 -8.58 -2.39 -34.24
N LEU A 552 -8.06 -3.61 -34.14
CA LEU A 552 -8.28 -4.65 -35.14
C LEU A 552 -9.74 -5.10 -35.10
N ARG A 553 -10.51 -4.66 -36.11
CA ARG A 553 -11.97 -4.87 -36.21
C ARG A 553 -12.38 -6.28 -36.66
N TRP A 554 -11.47 -7.16 -37.05
CA TRP A 554 -11.81 -8.47 -37.64
C TRP A 554 -11.90 -9.63 -36.64
N ILE A 555 -11.39 -9.48 -35.39
CA ILE A 555 -11.37 -10.57 -34.39
C ILE A 555 -12.66 -10.61 -33.52
N LYS A 556 -13.48 -9.54 -33.51
CA LYS A 556 -14.70 -9.48 -32.67
C LYS A 556 -15.89 -10.30 -33.17
N SER A 557 -15.83 -10.87 -34.37
CA SER A 557 -16.94 -11.66 -34.95
C SER A 557 -16.97 -13.13 -34.50
N ILE A 558 -15.93 -13.62 -33.80
CA ILE A 558 -15.75 -15.06 -33.52
C ILE A 558 -15.52 -15.36 -32.01
N MET A 559 -15.73 -14.40 -31.10
CA MET A 559 -15.45 -14.59 -29.67
C MET A 559 -16.67 -15.01 -28.82
N PRO A 560 -16.50 -15.95 -27.85
CA PRO A 560 -17.55 -16.38 -26.93
C PRO A 560 -18.00 -15.28 -25.94
N LYS A 561 -19.24 -15.38 -25.44
CA LYS A 561 -19.89 -14.38 -24.56
C LYS A 561 -19.10 -14.08 -23.27
N SER A 562 -18.18 -14.95 -22.85
CA SER A 562 -17.34 -14.85 -21.64
C SER A 562 -16.19 -13.84 -21.73
N TRP A 563 -15.90 -13.28 -22.91
CA TRP A 563 -14.81 -12.30 -23.11
C TRP A 563 -15.29 -10.85 -23.27
N ARG A 564 -16.54 -10.56 -22.87
CA ARG A 564 -17.07 -9.19 -22.85
C ARG A 564 -16.42 -8.43 -21.69
N SER A 565 -15.80 -7.28 -21.97
CA SER A 565 -15.27 -6.40 -20.92
C SER A 565 -16.38 -6.10 -19.90
N PRO A 566 -16.09 -6.19 -18.60
CA PRO A 566 -17.09 -5.90 -17.59
C PRO A 566 -17.52 -4.43 -17.65
N LYS A 567 -18.79 -4.19 -17.29
CA LYS A 567 -19.39 -2.85 -17.33
C LYS A 567 -18.64 -1.91 -16.39
N ARG A 568 -18.46 -0.65 -16.80
CA ARG A 568 -17.73 0.35 -16.03
C ARG A 568 -18.67 1.30 -15.29
N ASN A 569 -18.27 1.72 -14.10
CA ASN A 569 -18.91 2.84 -13.41
C ASN A 569 -18.39 4.16 -13.97
N ILE A 570 -19.25 5.18 -13.97
CA ILE A 570 -18.91 6.53 -14.39
C ILE A 570 -18.39 7.29 -13.18
N LEU A 571 -17.07 7.42 -13.07
CA LEU A 571 -16.43 8.19 -12.00
C LEU A 571 -15.68 9.41 -12.54
N THR A 572 -15.33 9.41 -13.83
CA THR A 572 -14.67 10.55 -14.50
C THR A 572 -15.44 10.96 -15.75
N GLN A 573 -15.27 12.22 -16.16
CA GLN A 573 -15.90 12.72 -17.39
C GLN A 573 -15.45 11.95 -18.65
N ASN A 574 -14.23 11.41 -18.63
CA ASN A 574 -13.71 10.59 -19.71
C ASN A 574 -14.55 9.33 -19.92
N ASP A 575 -15.13 8.75 -18.87
CA ASP A 575 -15.96 7.54 -18.98
C ASP A 575 -17.22 7.79 -19.81
N ILE A 576 -17.91 8.90 -19.56
CA ILE A 576 -19.11 9.29 -20.30
C ILE A 576 -18.74 9.72 -21.72
N THR A 577 -17.70 10.56 -21.84
CA THR A 577 -17.28 11.11 -23.13
C THR A 577 -16.83 10.01 -24.08
N ASN A 578 -16.03 9.05 -23.61
CA ASN A 578 -15.59 7.91 -24.42
C ASN A 578 -16.72 6.93 -24.75
N ALA A 579 -17.73 6.81 -23.89
CA ALA A 579 -18.88 5.96 -24.19
C ALA A 579 -19.76 6.56 -25.28
N VAL A 580 -19.98 7.88 -25.23
CA VAL A 580 -20.93 8.58 -26.11
C VAL A 580 -20.32 8.98 -27.45
N TRP A 581 -19.05 9.40 -27.46
CA TRP A 581 -18.38 9.87 -28.66
C TRP A 581 -17.60 8.75 -29.37
N ASN A 582 -17.80 8.61 -30.67
CA ASN A 582 -17.10 7.60 -31.46
C ASN A 582 -15.74 8.14 -31.93
N GLN A 583 -14.64 7.62 -31.38
CA GLN A 583 -13.29 8.07 -31.73
C GLN A 583 -12.89 7.74 -33.18
N GLU A 584 -13.42 6.65 -33.77
CA GLU A 584 -13.14 6.26 -35.16
C GLU A 584 -13.94 7.11 -36.17
N ARG A 585 -15.10 7.60 -35.73
CA ARG A 585 -16.00 8.44 -36.50
C ARG A 585 -16.32 9.67 -35.66
N PRO A 586 -15.41 10.65 -35.57
CA PRO A 586 -15.52 11.78 -34.64
C PRO A 586 -16.76 12.66 -34.89
N ASN A 587 -17.46 12.45 -36.02
CA ASN A 587 -18.68 13.13 -36.42
C ASN A 587 -19.94 12.37 -35.98
N ASP A 588 -19.81 11.16 -35.44
CA ASP A 588 -20.90 10.30 -35.00
C ASP A 588 -20.88 10.09 -33.49
N TYR A 589 -22.06 9.80 -32.95
CA TYR A 589 -22.21 9.30 -31.58
C TYR A 589 -22.34 7.78 -31.59
N THR A 590 -21.86 7.14 -30.54
CA THR A 590 -22.01 5.70 -30.32
C THR A 590 -23.49 5.32 -30.21
N GLU A 591 -23.85 4.14 -30.72
CA GLU A 591 -25.20 3.60 -30.59
C GLU A 591 -25.54 3.25 -29.13
N ASP A 592 -26.79 3.48 -28.73
CA ASP A 592 -27.25 3.29 -27.34
C ASP A 592 -27.06 1.85 -26.84
N ARG A 593 -27.16 0.88 -27.77
CA ARG A 593 -26.90 -0.54 -27.50
C ARG A 593 -25.45 -0.78 -27.08
N GLU A 594 -24.49 -0.11 -27.72
CA GLU A 594 -23.07 -0.24 -27.37
C GLU A 594 -22.75 0.50 -26.07
N ILE A 595 -23.34 1.68 -25.85
CA ILE A 595 -23.24 2.39 -24.57
C ILE A 595 -23.73 1.49 -23.42
N SER A 596 -24.88 0.83 -23.60
CA SER A 596 -25.51 -0.03 -22.60
C SER A 596 -24.76 -1.34 -22.31
N LYS A 597 -23.89 -1.77 -23.24
CA LYS A 597 -22.98 -2.90 -23.00
C LYS A 597 -21.78 -2.49 -22.16
N ASN A 598 -21.32 -1.24 -22.27
CA ASN A 598 -20.04 -0.80 -21.72
C ASN A 598 -20.15 -0.15 -20.33
N LEU A 599 -21.30 0.41 -19.97
CA LEU A 599 -21.49 1.16 -18.72
C LEU A 599 -22.57 0.54 -17.82
N HIS A 600 -22.37 0.64 -16.50
CA HIS A 600 -23.39 0.29 -15.50
C HIS A 600 -24.54 1.31 -15.50
N ASP A 601 -24.20 2.60 -15.50
CA ASP A 601 -25.16 3.71 -15.63
C ASP A 601 -25.22 4.19 -17.09
N SER A 602 -25.73 3.33 -17.98
CA SER A 602 -25.84 3.65 -19.40
C SER A 602 -26.91 4.69 -19.69
N ALA A 603 -27.94 4.79 -18.84
CA ALA A 603 -29.00 5.77 -18.96
C ALA A 603 -28.45 7.21 -18.87
N ARG A 604 -27.51 7.46 -17.94
CA ARG A 604 -26.81 8.75 -17.85
C ARG A 604 -26.01 9.07 -19.10
N ALA A 605 -25.30 8.09 -19.66
CA ALA A 605 -24.52 8.29 -20.88
C ALA A 605 -25.41 8.55 -22.11
N ILE A 606 -26.52 7.84 -22.26
CA ILE A 606 -27.51 8.10 -23.32
C ILE A 606 -28.15 9.48 -23.15
N SER A 607 -28.49 9.88 -21.93
CA SER A 607 -28.98 11.23 -21.64
C SER A 607 -27.95 12.30 -22.02
N PHE A 608 -26.67 12.07 -21.73
CA PHE A 608 -25.58 12.97 -22.15
C PHE A 608 -25.44 13.04 -23.67
N LYS A 609 -25.56 11.92 -24.39
CA LYS A 609 -25.59 11.88 -25.85
C LYS A 609 -26.72 12.75 -26.41
N ASN A 610 -27.95 12.58 -25.91
CA ASN A 610 -29.11 13.36 -26.36
C ASN A 610 -28.93 14.86 -26.06
N PHE A 611 -28.33 15.19 -24.91
CA PHE A 611 -27.93 16.55 -24.58
C PHE A 611 -26.97 17.10 -25.64
N LEU A 612 -25.91 16.37 -25.99
CA LEU A 612 -24.95 16.81 -27.02
C LEU A 612 -25.61 16.98 -28.40
N GLU A 613 -26.47 16.06 -28.82
CA GLU A 613 -27.16 16.10 -30.12
C GLU A 613 -28.09 17.32 -30.27
N SER A 614 -28.73 17.75 -29.18
CA SER A 614 -29.59 18.93 -29.16
C SER A 614 -28.83 20.23 -28.84
N HIS A 615 -27.56 20.16 -28.42
CA HIS A 615 -26.83 21.34 -27.95
C HIS A 615 -26.27 22.20 -29.08
N GLY A 616 -26.76 23.45 -29.19
CA GLY A 616 -26.32 24.39 -30.23
C GLY A 616 -24.82 24.74 -30.22
N ARG A 617 -24.11 24.47 -29.12
CA ARG A 617 -22.64 24.66 -29.02
C ARG A 617 -21.84 23.38 -29.12
N TYR A 618 -22.30 22.25 -28.56
CA TYR A 618 -21.45 21.06 -28.34
C TYR A 618 -21.78 19.87 -29.24
N ASN A 619 -22.80 20.00 -30.10
CA ASN A 619 -23.10 19.00 -31.10
C ASN A 619 -21.90 18.83 -32.06
N VAL A 620 -21.24 17.66 -32.00
CA VAL A 620 -20.06 17.38 -32.83
C VAL A 620 -20.42 17.06 -34.28
N LYS A 621 -21.65 16.59 -34.56
CA LYS A 621 -22.16 16.39 -35.93
C LYS A 621 -22.20 17.72 -36.71
N ASN A 622 -22.40 18.83 -36.01
CA ASN A 622 -22.54 20.17 -36.58
C ASN A 622 -21.29 21.06 -36.39
N ASP A 623 -20.18 20.52 -35.89
CA ASP A 623 -18.97 21.31 -35.62
C ASP A 623 -18.20 21.65 -36.93
N PRO A 624 -17.73 22.89 -37.12
CA PRO A 624 -16.84 23.22 -38.23
C PRO A 624 -15.51 22.45 -38.21
N LEU A 625 -14.99 22.07 -37.04
CA LEU A 625 -13.75 21.30 -36.88
C LEU A 625 -13.89 19.88 -37.44
N THR A 626 -15.05 19.25 -37.24
CA THR A 626 -15.35 17.91 -37.77
C THR A 626 -15.48 17.86 -39.30
N LYS A 627 -15.62 19.03 -39.95
CA LYS A 627 -15.67 19.16 -41.41
C LYS A 627 -14.31 19.44 -42.06
N ARG A 628 -13.27 19.80 -41.30
CA ARG A 628 -11.98 20.25 -41.85
C ARG A 628 -10.90 19.17 -41.86
N HIS A 629 -10.72 18.35 -40.82
CA HIS A 629 -9.78 17.21 -40.81
C HIS A 629 -10.09 16.19 -39.68
N PRO A 630 -9.87 14.87 -39.87
CA PRO A 630 -10.03 13.86 -38.82
C PRO A 630 -8.93 13.86 -37.73
N LEU A 631 -7.98 14.80 -37.77
CA LEU A 631 -6.83 14.88 -36.84
C LEU A 631 -7.09 15.75 -35.58
N ASP A 632 -8.23 16.43 -35.46
CA ASP A 632 -8.55 17.34 -34.35
C ASP A 632 -9.24 16.65 -33.13
N ALA A 633 -9.05 15.34 -32.97
CA ALA A 633 -9.68 14.52 -31.93
C ALA A 633 -9.54 15.10 -30.51
N VAL A 634 -8.38 15.72 -30.20
CA VAL A 634 -8.11 16.32 -28.88
C VAL A 634 -8.95 17.58 -28.64
N GLU A 635 -9.14 18.44 -29.64
CA GLU A 635 -9.94 19.66 -29.51
C GLU A 635 -11.43 19.34 -29.43
N ILE A 636 -11.89 18.33 -30.18
CA ILE A 636 -13.26 17.80 -30.07
C ILE A 636 -13.47 17.20 -28.68
N PHE A 637 -12.52 16.43 -28.16
CA PHE A 637 -12.58 15.86 -26.82
C PHE A 637 -12.64 16.94 -25.73
N LYS A 638 -11.77 17.98 -25.80
CA LYS A 638 -11.84 19.12 -24.86
C LYS A 638 -13.21 19.79 -24.91
N LYS A 639 -13.81 19.89 -26.10
CA LYS A 639 -15.12 20.50 -26.29
C LYS A 639 -16.25 19.66 -25.67
N THR A 640 -16.27 18.35 -25.91
CA THR A 640 -17.26 17.44 -25.31
C THR A 640 -17.05 17.28 -23.81
N SER A 641 -15.82 17.35 -23.31
CA SER A 641 -15.54 17.31 -21.87
C SER A 641 -16.15 18.51 -21.13
N LYS A 642 -16.03 19.74 -21.68
CA LYS A 642 -16.74 20.94 -21.17
C LYS A 642 -18.26 20.81 -21.23
N ALA A 643 -18.79 20.17 -22.26
CA ALA A 643 -20.22 19.89 -22.36
C ALA A 643 -20.67 18.91 -21.27
N GLY A 644 -19.81 17.96 -20.90
CA GLY A 644 -20.01 17.04 -19.80
C GLY A 644 -20.10 17.73 -18.45
N LEU A 645 -19.19 18.66 -18.21
CA LEU A 645 -19.22 19.52 -17.03
C LEU A 645 -20.53 20.33 -16.94
N GLU A 646 -20.93 20.93 -18.06
CA GLU A 646 -22.19 21.67 -18.18
C GLU A 646 -23.42 20.78 -17.94
N PHE A 647 -23.44 19.58 -18.54
CA PHE A 647 -24.52 18.61 -18.36
C PHE A 647 -24.62 18.14 -16.91
N GLN A 648 -23.50 17.81 -16.28
CA GLN A 648 -23.45 17.32 -14.91
C GLN A 648 -23.95 18.39 -13.93
N ILE A 649 -23.49 19.63 -14.06
CA ILE A 649 -23.79 20.69 -13.10
C ILE A 649 -25.12 21.39 -13.41
N LEU A 650 -25.35 21.81 -14.65
CA LEU A 650 -26.50 22.65 -15.00
C LEU A 650 -27.76 21.83 -15.32
N LYS A 651 -27.61 20.64 -15.94
CA LYS A 651 -28.76 19.80 -16.30
C LYS A 651 -29.08 18.75 -15.24
N ARG A 652 -28.08 18.01 -14.75
CA ARG A 652 -28.28 16.97 -13.72
C ARG A 652 -28.27 17.51 -12.31
N LYS A 653 -27.70 18.70 -12.06
CA LYS A 653 -27.55 19.29 -10.71
C LYS A 653 -26.87 18.32 -9.73
N MET A 654 -25.82 17.66 -10.22
CA MET A 654 -25.03 16.67 -9.49
C MET A 654 -23.62 17.20 -9.26
N VAL A 655 -22.96 16.72 -8.21
CA VAL A 655 -21.68 17.28 -7.76
C VAL A 655 -20.54 16.86 -8.69
N VAL A 656 -19.57 17.77 -8.80
CA VAL A 656 -18.29 17.58 -9.47
C VAL A 656 -17.17 17.91 -8.48
N HIS A 657 -16.24 16.98 -8.32
CA HIS A 657 -15.07 17.12 -7.45
C HIS A 657 -13.85 17.38 -8.33
N PHE A 658 -13.19 18.52 -8.14
CA PHE A 658 -11.93 18.87 -8.78
C PHE A 658 -10.78 18.68 -7.80
N VAL A 659 -9.85 17.80 -8.14
CA VAL A 659 -8.60 17.60 -7.43
C VAL A 659 -7.57 18.59 -7.97
N VAL A 660 -7.02 19.44 -7.09
CA VAL A 660 -6.25 20.65 -7.47
C VAL A 660 -4.85 20.77 -6.85
N ASP A 661 -4.32 19.71 -6.26
CA ASP A 661 -3.03 19.68 -5.52
C ASP A 661 -1.88 20.35 -6.27
N VAL A 662 -1.69 20.00 -7.55
CA VAL A 662 -0.65 20.60 -8.41
C VAL A 662 -1.10 21.93 -9.04
N ILE A 663 -2.41 22.13 -9.15
CA ILE A 663 -3.01 23.23 -9.93
C ILE A 663 -3.14 24.50 -9.09
N GLU A 664 -3.51 24.39 -7.83
CA GLU A 664 -3.75 25.54 -6.95
C GLU A 664 -2.50 26.41 -6.82
N GLU A 665 -1.33 25.78 -6.69
CA GLU A 665 -0.04 26.47 -6.60
C GLU A 665 0.43 27.07 -7.93
N ASN A 666 -0.19 26.69 -9.05
CA ASN A 666 0.24 27.08 -10.39
C ASN A 666 -0.92 27.55 -11.28
N ILE A 667 -1.87 28.30 -10.70
CA ILE A 667 -3.04 28.81 -11.41
C ILE A 667 -2.63 29.66 -12.62
N GLU A 668 -1.52 30.38 -12.54
CA GLU A 668 -1.04 31.22 -13.65
C GLU A 668 -0.75 30.40 -14.93
N VAL A 669 -0.17 29.20 -14.79
CA VAL A 669 0.08 28.25 -15.90
C VAL A 669 -1.24 27.85 -16.57
N VAL A 670 -2.28 27.61 -15.75
CA VAL A 670 -3.65 27.32 -16.22
C VAL A 670 -4.26 28.56 -16.88
N ALA A 671 -4.14 29.74 -16.29
CA ALA A 671 -4.72 30.98 -16.80
C ALA A 671 -4.13 31.37 -18.16
N LYS A 672 -2.79 31.34 -18.28
CA LYS A 672 -2.05 31.71 -19.51
C LYS A 672 -2.09 30.65 -20.61
N LYS A 673 -2.52 29.42 -20.31
CA LYS A 673 -2.48 28.26 -21.24
C LYS A 673 -1.04 27.92 -21.67
N GLU A 674 -0.11 28.02 -20.72
CA GLU A 674 1.28 27.67 -20.95
C GLU A 674 1.43 26.18 -21.33
N LYS A 675 2.54 25.84 -21.99
CA LYS A 675 2.83 24.46 -22.43
C LYS A 675 2.84 23.50 -21.23
N GLY A 676 2.61 22.21 -21.49
CA GLY A 676 2.44 21.21 -20.43
C GLY A 676 0.99 21.15 -19.95
N TYR A 677 0.77 21.06 -18.63
CA TYR A 677 -0.59 20.89 -18.09
C TYR A 677 -1.47 22.14 -18.23
N GLY A 678 -0.90 23.33 -18.47
CA GLY A 678 -1.67 24.54 -18.78
C GLY A 678 -2.58 24.37 -20.01
N GLN A 679 -2.23 23.48 -20.94
CA GLN A 679 -3.03 23.15 -22.14
C GLN A 679 -3.87 21.87 -22.02
N SER A 680 -3.87 21.23 -20.84
CA SER A 680 -4.62 20.01 -20.58
C SER A 680 -6.15 20.21 -20.67
N ILE A 681 -6.88 19.10 -20.75
CA ILE A 681 -8.35 19.08 -20.71
C ILE A 681 -8.85 19.65 -19.38
N THR A 682 -8.29 19.21 -18.25
CA THR A 682 -8.60 19.71 -16.90
C THR A 682 -8.41 21.22 -16.79
N SER A 683 -7.31 21.75 -17.29
CA SER A 683 -7.07 23.20 -17.32
C SER A 683 -8.09 23.94 -18.19
N SER A 684 -8.57 23.32 -19.28
CA SER A 684 -9.64 23.87 -20.12
C SER A 684 -10.99 23.93 -19.39
N GLU A 685 -11.27 22.93 -18.55
CA GLU A 685 -12.48 22.84 -17.74
C GLU A 685 -12.45 23.82 -16.57
N LEU A 686 -11.31 23.98 -15.91
CA LEU A 686 -11.13 24.99 -14.86
C LEU A 686 -11.33 26.41 -15.39
N ARG A 687 -10.78 26.73 -16.56
CA ARG A 687 -11.06 28.01 -17.24
C ARG A 687 -12.52 28.15 -17.65
N TRP A 688 -13.23 27.04 -17.90
CA TRP A 688 -14.67 27.08 -18.13
C TRP A 688 -15.39 27.41 -16.81
N LEU A 689 -15.05 26.75 -15.70
CA LEU A 689 -15.63 27.05 -14.39
C LEU A 689 -15.37 28.48 -13.95
N TYR A 690 -14.14 28.97 -14.08
CA TYR A 690 -13.79 30.34 -13.72
C TYR A 690 -14.66 31.37 -14.44
N ARG A 691 -15.03 31.14 -15.72
CA ARG A 691 -15.92 32.04 -16.46
C ARG A 691 -17.37 32.00 -16.01
N HIS A 692 -17.80 30.90 -15.41
CA HIS A 692 -19.17 30.68 -14.96
C HIS A 692 -19.30 30.68 -13.44
N ARG A 693 -18.25 31.07 -12.70
CA ARG A 693 -18.16 31.02 -11.23
C ARG A 693 -19.28 31.77 -10.51
N GLU A 694 -19.88 32.77 -11.16
CA GLU A 694 -20.99 33.55 -10.61
C GLU A 694 -22.34 32.80 -10.66
N LEU A 695 -22.44 31.69 -11.41
CA LEU A 695 -23.64 30.87 -11.43
C LEU A 695 -23.81 30.13 -10.10
N TRP A 696 -24.99 30.24 -9.49
CA TRP A 696 -25.28 29.57 -8.21
C TRP A 696 -25.11 28.05 -8.28
N GLN A 697 -25.33 27.44 -9.45
CA GLN A 697 -25.10 26.01 -9.66
C GLN A 697 -23.63 25.63 -9.54
N ILE A 698 -22.71 26.49 -10.00
CA ILE A 698 -21.27 26.26 -9.84
C ILE A 698 -20.89 26.35 -8.37
N LYS A 699 -21.42 27.35 -7.65
CA LYS A 699 -21.25 27.49 -6.20
C LYS A 699 -21.76 26.31 -5.40
N LYS A 700 -22.84 25.67 -5.87
CA LYS A 700 -23.48 24.56 -5.15
C LYS A 700 -22.92 23.17 -5.49
N TYR A 701 -22.50 22.96 -6.75
CA TYR A 701 -22.23 21.62 -7.27
C TYR A 701 -20.78 21.39 -7.69
N VAL A 702 -19.87 22.31 -7.38
CA VAL A 702 -18.44 22.15 -7.69
C VAL A 702 -17.63 22.29 -6.41
N ASN A 703 -16.94 21.21 -6.06
CA ASN A 703 -16.05 21.15 -4.91
C ASN A 703 -14.61 21.04 -5.38
N PHE A 704 -13.71 21.81 -4.76
CA PHE A 704 -12.27 21.72 -5.00
C PHE A 704 -11.62 20.98 -3.83
N TRP A 705 -10.68 20.10 -4.12
CA TRP A 705 -10.05 19.21 -3.15
C TRP A 705 -8.55 19.20 -3.34
N LYS A 706 -7.86 19.18 -2.22
CA LYS A 706 -6.50 18.68 -2.08
C LYS A 706 -6.52 17.41 -1.24
N GLU A 707 -5.37 16.76 -1.13
CA GLU A 707 -5.19 15.59 -0.26
C GLU A 707 -5.53 15.90 1.20
N ASP A 708 -5.24 17.11 1.68
CA ASP A 708 -5.50 17.60 3.04
C ASP A 708 -6.94 18.10 3.29
N GLY A 709 -7.77 18.24 2.24
CA GLY A 709 -9.19 18.54 2.41
C GLY A 709 -9.84 19.44 1.35
N LEU A 710 -11.02 19.97 1.71
CA LEU A 710 -11.82 20.83 0.83
C LEU A 710 -11.20 22.22 0.69
N VAL A 711 -11.00 22.67 -0.54
CA VAL A 711 -10.54 24.02 -0.88
C VAL A 711 -11.75 24.94 -1.05
N ASP A 712 -11.70 26.09 -0.38
CA ASP A 712 -12.72 27.14 -0.52
C ASP A 712 -12.77 27.66 -1.95
N GLN A 713 -13.93 27.49 -2.59
CA GLN A 713 -14.13 27.83 -3.99
C GLN A 713 -14.00 29.34 -4.28
N ASP A 714 -14.56 30.19 -3.41
CA ASP A 714 -14.53 31.63 -3.62
C ASP A 714 -13.08 32.14 -3.49
N LYS A 715 -12.32 31.60 -2.52
CA LYS A 715 -10.87 31.85 -2.42
C LYS A 715 -10.13 31.38 -3.66
N PHE A 716 -10.39 30.14 -4.11
CA PHE A 716 -9.72 29.55 -5.28
C PHE A 716 -9.90 30.40 -6.55
N PHE A 717 -11.09 30.95 -6.78
CA PHE A 717 -11.35 31.80 -7.94
C PHE A 717 -11.02 33.29 -7.74
N SER A 718 -10.85 33.75 -6.51
CA SER A 718 -10.46 35.14 -6.21
C SER A 718 -8.95 35.41 -6.34
N ARG A 719 -8.14 34.35 -6.45
CA ARG A 719 -6.69 34.41 -6.67
C ARG A 719 -6.31 35.29 -7.88
N CYS A 720 -5.31 36.16 -7.70
CA CYS A 720 -4.99 37.23 -8.64
C CYS A 720 -4.45 36.71 -9.98
N GLU A 721 -3.85 35.52 -9.99
CA GLU A 721 -3.30 34.80 -11.14
C GLU A 721 -4.36 34.53 -12.22
N TRP A 722 -5.63 34.38 -11.83
CA TRP A 722 -6.72 34.23 -12.77
C TRP A 722 -6.92 35.45 -13.68
N SER A 723 -6.46 36.64 -13.27
CA SER A 723 -6.50 37.85 -14.10
C SER A 723 -5.70 37.73 -15.40
N ALA A 724 -4.71 36.82 -15.44
CA ALA A 724 -3.94 36.51 -16.65
C ALA A 724 -4.77 35.75 -17.70
N TYR A 725 -5.93 35.20 -17.35
CA TYR A 725 -6.76 34.46 -18.28
C TYR A 725 -7.54 35.38 -19.23
N GLN A 726 -7.14 35.38 -20.50
CA GLN A 726 -7.84 36.08 -21.58
C GLN A 726 -8.68 35.08 -22.43
N PRO A 727 -10.03 35.13 -22.38
CA PRO A 727 -10.87 34.29 -23.21
C PRO A 727 -10.83 34.74 -24.66
N LYS A 728 -10.72 33.78 -25.60
CA LYS A 728 -10.52 34.08 -27.05
C LYS A 728 -11.69 34.82 -27.72
N ASN A 729 -12.88 34.95 -27.10
CA ASN A 729 -14.05 35.60 -27.69
C ASN A 729 -14.93 36.21 -26.58
N ARG A 730 -14.82 37.52 -26.33
CA ARG A 730 -15.63 38.24 -25.32
C ARG A 730 -16.97 38.78 -25.84
N GLY A 731 -17.35 38.52 -27.11
CA GLY A 731 -18.27 39.43 -27.82
C GLY A 731 -19.48 38.90 -28.58
N ALA A 732 -19.91 37.62 -28.54
CA ALA A 732 -21.07 37.25 -29.39
C ALA A 732 -21.98 36.07 -28.98
N LYS A 733 -21.69 35.28 -27.93
CA LYS A 733 -22.45 34.03 -27.71
C LYS A 733 -22.74 33.64 -26.25
N GLU A 734 -22.62 34.56 -25.29
CA GLU A 734 -22.91 34.24 -23.87
C GLU A 734 -24.38 34.44 -23.46
N ASN A 735 -25.22 35.06 -24.29
CA ASN A 735 -26.66 35.24 -24.03
C ASN A 735 -27.56 33.98 -24.17
N LYS A 736 -27.00 32.76 -24.13
CA LYS A 736 -27.79 31.53 -24.31
C LYS A 736 -27.74 30.53 -23.16
N ILE A 737 -27.03 30.81 -22.06
CA ILE A 737 -27.00 29.90 -20.89
C ILE A 737 -28.13 30.22 -19.89
N ASN A 738 -28.80 31.37 -20.03
CA ASN A 738 -29.95 31.78 -19.20
C ASN A 738 -31.33 31.54 -19.85
N GLN A 739 -31.45 30.58 -20.79
CA GLN A 739 -32.76 30.10 -21.30
C GLN A 739 -32.96 28.63 -20.99
#